data_AF-A0A367PSR7-F1
#
_entry.id   AF-A0A367PSR7-F1
#
_cell.length_a   1.000
_cell.length_b   1.000
_cell.length_c   1.000
_cell.angle_alpha   90.00
_cell.angle_beta   90.00
_cell.angle_gamma   90.00
#
_symmetry.space_group_name_H-M   'P 1'
#
loop_
_entity.id
_entity.type
_entity.pdbx_description
1 polymer ?
#
loop_
_entity_poly.entity_id
_entity_poly.type
_entity_poly.pdbx_seq_one_letter_code
_entity_poly.pdbx_strand_id
1 'polypeptide(L)'
;MPRISIPPNFIGSFGSDTLVGEELNVSVAIGIDILTGGLICTRSGNDSIQGKAVGSSGSTNGGNGTGIANRGRLNVGNGNDTITGTGTGGDGQNANSSNGGDGGSGTGIANSGSLNAENGNDTIVGTGTGGNGGDIGSERPTDGGVGTGIFNSGSLNAGKGNDTIAGTGTGGNGGNGSFGAISNSGGNAIGIGNSGTLNTGDGEDTIIATGIGGSAGGGRENLGESGTGTGISNSGSLNAGDGKDTINGTGTGGEGGNGNDRGGEGGTGTGISNSGSLNAGDGKDKINGIGTGGNGGFSTIGIAGSGGNGFGISNDGSLNVAEGEDIIIGIGTGGRGDDGFIGGNGGSGTGIANSGSLNAGDGKDTISGTGIGGSGGEGVGLGSGGAGIGIANTSSLNGGNGEDTIIGNGTGGNAGIDTDNGFFLSNGGSGTGISNSAQLNTKDGEDTIIGTGTGGNGGIGVERLGDSGAGIGIENTQDDTITTGSGKDTITGYGNSSGNNSIAYGIFNDGTINTGNDSDVLTGQATATIGGTAYGIYGKGTIKTGYGNDKVVATSILDGVQQKVTIGGGIKIALGAGDDYFKGFGAATVDGGDGFDTLDLTAFNRSQLLVSGVVAGNTLKTANISFNNNGNLISLSTTGFESFIFADSSFSYNTLANGA
;
A
#
# COMPACT_ATOMS: atom_id res chain seq x y z
N MET A 1 10.72 41.04 10.71
CA MET A 1 10.06 42.30 10.26
C MET A 1 8.62 42.31 10.76
N PRO A 2 7.82 43.39 10.68
CA PRO A 2 6.39 43.28 10.95
C PRO A 2 5.71 42.45 9.83
N ARG A 3 4.70 41.65 10.22
CA ARG A 3 3.79 40.92 9.33
C ARG A 3 3.36 41.74 8.11
N ILE A 4 3.40 41.16 6.92
CA ILE A 4 2.81 41.77 5.71
C ILE A 4 1.34 41.35 5.63
N SER A 5 0.43 42.29 5.86
CA SER A 5 -1.01 42.09 5.62
C SER A 5 -1.45 42.96 4.46
N ILE A 6 -2.05 42.36 3.44
CA ILE A 6 -2.50 43.06 2.23
C ILE A 6 -4.02 43.19 2.28
N PRO A 7 -4.47 44.38 2.70
CA PRO A 7 -5.12 45.33 1.78
C PRO A 7 -4.43 46.71 1.85
N PRO A 8 -3.89 47.30 0.75
CA PRO A 8 -4.31 47.18 -0.65
C PRO A 8 -3.39 46.32 -1.53
N ASN A 9 -3.89 45.96 -2.71
CA ASN A 9 -3.22 45.16 -3.75
C ASN A 9 -1.73 45.49 -3.94
N PHE A 10 -0.88 44.47 -4.03
CA PHE A 10 0.47 44.58 -4.56
C PHE A 10 0.46 44.29 -6.06
N ILE A 11 1.05 45.19 -6.84
CA ILE A 11 1.28 45.01 -8.27
C ILE A 11 2.77 45.24 -8.53
N GLY A 12 3.44 44.19 -8.95
CA GLY A 12 4.86 44.15 -9.28
C GLY A 12 5.19 44.77 -10.63
N SER A 13 6.45 44.58 -11.03
CA SER A 13 7.04 45.15 -12.23
C SER A 13 6.87 44.23 -13.45
N PHE A 14 7.71 44.36 -14.47
CA PHE A 14 7.77 43.38 -15.58
C PHE A 14 9.14 42.67 -15.59
N GLY A 15 9.93 42.85 -14.54
CA GLY A 15 11.12 42.06 -14.26
C GLY A 15 11.00 41.43 -12.88
N SER A 16 12.02 40.65 -12.48
CA SER A 16 12.02 39.91 -11.22
C SER A 16 11.68 40.78 -10.01
N ASP A 17 10.58 40.42 -9.35
CA ASP A 17 10.14 40.95 -8.09
C ASP A 17 10.51 40.00 -6.94
N THR A 18 10.64 40.55 -5.73
CA THR A 18 10.86 39.74 -4.53
C THR A 18 10.03 40.29 -3.38
N LEU A 19 9.20 39.44 -2.79
CA LEU A 19 8.35 39.78 -1.65
C LEU A 19 8.67 38.85 -0.48
N VAL A 20 9.06 39.42 0.67
CA VAL A 20 9.43 38.65 1.86
C VAL A 20 8.63 39.14 3.06
N GLY A 21 7.82 38.26 3.64
CA GLY A 21 7.07 38.50 4.87
C GLY A 21 7.55 37.60 5.99
N GLU A 22 7.68 38.16 7.20
CA GLU A 22 8.14 37.41 8.37
C GLU A 22 7.40 37.87 9.63
N GLU A 23 6.91 36.91 10.43
CA GLU A 23 6.38 37.18 11.76
C GLU A 23 6.83 36.08 12.74
N LEU A 24 7.41 36.44 13.88
CA LEU A 24 8.04 35.47 14.79
C LEU A 24 7.56 35.65 16.23
N ASN A 25 7.48 34.52 16.94
CA ASN A 25 7.27 34.42 18.39
C ASN A 25 5.98 35.10 18.87
N VAL A 26 4.88 34.94 18.13
CA VAL A 26 3.55 35.41 18.53
C VAL A 26 2.55 34.25 18.49
N SER A 27 1.45 34.36 19.24
CA SER A 27 0.48 33.25 19.36
C SER A 27 -0.13 32.83 18.03
N VAL A 28 -0.31 33.77 17.09
CA VAL A 28 -0.69 33.50 15.70
C VAL A 28 0.24 34.31 14.80
N ALA A 29 1.26 33.66 14.28
CA ALA A 29 2.25 34.25 13.40
C ALA A 29 1.90 33.98 11.94
N ILE A 30 1.89 35.01 11.10
CA ILE A 30 1.67 34.92 9.65
C ILE A 30 2.74 35.73 8.92
N GLY A 31 3.54 35.08 8.08
CA GLY A 31 4.59 35.75 7.31
C GLY A 31 3.99 36.72 6.28
N ILE A 32 3.16 36.18 5.38
CA ILE A 32 2.37 36.94 4.40
C ILE A 32 0.89 36.57 4.55
N ASP A 33 0.03 37.56 4.82
CA ASP A 33 -1.43 37.39 4.88
C ASP A 33 -2.13 38.15 3.74
N ILE A 34 -2.63 37.40 2.75
CA ILE A 34 -3.43 37.92 1.64
C ILE A 34 -4.90 37.75 2.03
N LEU A 35 -5.53 38.85 2.45
CA LEU A 35 -6.92 38.81 2.92
C LEU A 35 -7.90 38.60 1.75
N THR A 36 -9.14 38.24 2.08
CA THR A 36 -10.21 38.14 1.11
C THR A 36 -10.38 39.45 0.33
N GLY A 37 -10.36 39.34 -1.01
CA GLY A 37 -10.37 40.49 -1.92
C GLY A 37 -9.01 41.18 -2.13
N GLY A 38 -7.97 40.79 -1.38
CA GLY A 38 -6.59 41.21 -1.61
C GLY A 38 -5.99 40.55 -2.85
N LEU A 39 -5.03 41.23 -3.47
CA LEU A 39 -4.30 40.78 -4.66
C LEU A 39 -2.79 40.96 -4.49
N ILE A 40 -2.02 39.94 -4.82
CA ILE A 40 -0.61 40.04 -5.21
C ILE A 40 -0.52 39.64 -6.68
N CYS A 41 0.10 40.48 -7.50
CA CYS A 41 0.37 40.21 -8.91
C CYS A 41 1.77 40.70 -9.30
N THR A 42 2.76 39.82 -9.52
CA THR A 42 4.13 40.23 -9.91
C THR A 42 4.33 40.36 -11.43
N ARG A 43 3.41 39.79 -12.22
CA ARG A 43 3.25 39.94 -13.69
C ARG A 43 4.25 39.15 -14.52
N SER A 44 5.50 39.57 -14.64
CA SER A 44 6.47 38.85 -15.45
C SER A 44 7.87 39.06 -14.93
N GLY A 45 8.72 38.07 -15.10
CA GLY A 45 10.03 38.03 -14.47
C GLY A 45 10.19 36.68 -13.78
N ASN A 46 11.38 36.44 -13.22
CA ASN A 46 11.55 35.31 -12.32
C ASN A 46 11.33 35.85 -10.90
N ASP A 47 10.12 35.72 -10.39
CA ASP A 47 9.64 36.35 -9.18
C ASP A 47 9.79 35.42 -7.97
N SER A 48 9.96 36.01 -6.78
CA SER A 48 10.11 35.25 -5.54
C SER A 48 9.20 35.77 -4.44
N ILE A 49 8.38 34.90 -3.87
CA ILE A 49 7.49 35.23 -2.75
C ILE A 49 7.78 34.30 -1.58
N GLN A 50 8.20 34.87 -0.46
CA GLN A 50 8.67 34.11 0.70
C GLN A 50 7.95 34.55 1.98
N GLY A 51 7.23 33.64 2.60
CA GLY A 51 6.57 33.86 3.89
C GLY A 51 7.16 32.98 4.98
N LYS A 52 7.59 33.57 6.10
CA LYS A 52 8.09 32.84 7.26
C LYS A 52 7.30 33.20 8.51
N ALA A 53 6.84 32.20 9.25
CA ALA A 53 6.15 32.40 10.51
C ALA A 53 6.61 31.43 11.59
N VAL A 54 6.79 31.92 12.82
CA VAL A 54 7.09 31.10 14.00
C VAL A 54 6.12 31.47 15.11
N GLY A 55 5.33 30.51 15.56
CA GLY A 55 4.45 30.65 16.72
C GLY A 55 5.25 30.86 18.01
N SER A 56 4.70 31.60 18.97
CA SER A 56 5.32 31.78 20.29
C SER A 56 5.35 30.46 21.05
N SER A 57 6.47 30.10 21.65
CA SER A 57 6.46 29.08 22.71
C SER A 57 5.57 29.57 23.87
N GLY A 58 4.66 28.73 24.32
CA GLY A 58 3.56 29.11 25.22
C GLY A 58 3.96 29.36 26.67
N SER A 59 3.14 30.17 27.37
CA SER A 59 2.99 30.09 28.85
C SER A 59 1.95 29.05 29.28
N THR A 60 1.22 28.48 28.31
CA THR A 60 0.37 27.29 28.42
C THR A 60 0.59 26.52 27.11
N ASN A 61 -0.14 26.78 26.02
CA ASN A 61 0.06 26.11 24.73
C ASN A 61 0.93 26.91 23.75
N GLY A 62 1.59 26.20 22.84
CA GLY A 62 2.36 26.75 21.74
C GLY A 62 1.50 27.51 20.73
N GLY A 63 2.05 28.59 20.17
CA GLY A 63 1.41 29.42 19.15
C GLY A 63 1.47 28.79 17.75
N ASN A 64 0.62 29.25 16.85
CA ASN A 64 0.58 28.78 15.47
C ASN A 64 1.45 29.64 14.55
N GLY A 65 2.14 29.02 13.58
CA GLY A 65 2.89 29.72 12.55
C GLY A 65 2.40 29.35 11.14
N THR A 66 2.05 30.34 10.32
CA THR A 66 1.69 30.17 8.91
C THR A 66 2.61 31.00 8.00
N GLY A 67 3.41 30.35 7.15
CA GLY A 67 4.34 31.07 6.26
C GLY A 67 3.61 32.02 5.32
N ILE A 68 2.73 31.48 4.47
CA ILE A 68 1.85 32.24 3.56
C ILE A 68 0.40 31.83 3.81
N ALA A 69 -0.46 32.79 4.15
CA ALA A 69 -1.90 32.61 4.21
C ALA A 69 -2.56 33.32 3.02
N ASN A 70 -3.01 32.58 2.01
CA ASN A 70 -3.73 33.13 0.87
C ASN A 70 -5.24 32.91 1.00
N ARG A 71 -5.99 33.98 1.26
CA ARG A 71 -7.47 34.02 1.25
C ARG A 71 -8.01 34.89 0.10
N GLY A 72 -7.11 35.44 -0.72
CA GLY A 72 -7.41 36.35 -1.83
C GLY A 72 -6.91 35.78 -3.15
N ARG A 73 -6.14 36.58 -3.89
CA ARG A 73 -5.53 36.19 -5.17
C ARG A 73 -4.02 36.41 -5.14
N LEU A 74 -3.28 35.38 -5.48
CA LEU A 74 -1.84 35.37 -5.65
C LEU A 74 -1.53 34.95 -7.09
N ASN A 75 -0.91 35.84 -7.85
CA ASN A 75 -0.51 35.58 -9.24
C ASN A 75 0.95 35.99 -9.44
N VAL A 76 1.82 35.08 -9.86
CA VAL A 76 3.24 35.43 -10.10
C VAL A 76 3.51 35.77 -11.57
N GLY A 77 2.88 35.07 -12.50
CA GLY A 77 2.78 35.51 -13.89
C GLY A 77 3.81 34.82 -14.79
N ASN A 78 4.36 35.49 -15.78
CA ASN A 78 5.23 34.79 -16.74
C ASN A 78 6.70 34.82 -16.30
N GLY A 79 7.32 33.64 -16.26
CA GLY A 79 8.74 33.45 -15.93
C GLY A 79 8.89 32.31 -14.93
N ASN A 80 10.13 32.01 -14.51
CA ASN A 80 10.34 30.90 -13.58
C ASN A 80 10.24 31.43 -12.16
N ASP A 81 9.08 31.26 -11.55
CA ASP A 81 8.73 31.85 -10.28
C ASP A 81 8.93 30.89 -9.11
N THR A 82 9.08 31.46 -7.91
CA THR A 82 9.24 30.68 -6.68
C THR A 82 8.36 31.23 -5.57
N ILE A 83 7.47 30.39 -5.04
CA ILE A 83 6.60 30.70 -3.90
C ILE A 83 6.98 29.77 -2.75
N THR A 84 7.51 30.32 -1.65
CA THR A 84 7.95 29.54 -0.49
C THR A 84 7.27 29.99 0.78
N GLY A 85 6.58 29.07 1.46
CA GLY A 85 6.01 29.29 2.78
C GLY A 85 6.66 28.40 3.83
N THR A 86 7.08 28.98 4.96
CA THR A 86 7.57 28.24 6.13
C THR A 86 6.78 28.63 7.37
N GLY A 87 6.07 27.69 7.97
CA GLY A 87 5.36 27.88 9.24
C GLY A 87 5.84 26.91 10.30
N THR A 88 6.20 27.45 11.47
CA THR A 88 6.61 26.65 12.62
C THR A 88 5.68 26.95 13.80
N GLY A 89 5.09 25.92 14.38
CA GLY A 89 4.38 26.02 15.65
C GLY A 89 5.34 26.27 16.81
N GLY A 90 4.90 27.04 17.80
CA GLY A 90 5.65 27.19 19.04
C GLY A 90 5.54 25.96 19.93
N ASP A 91 6.51 25.72 20.79
CA ASP A 91 6.44 24.62 21.76
C ASP A 91 5.45 24.93 22.89
N GLY A 92 4.88 23.88 23.46
CA GLY A 92 4.11 23.93 24.70
C GLY A 92 4.99 24.30 25.90
N GLN A 93 4.35 24.79 26.98
CA GLN A 93 5.07 25.16 28.20
C GLN A 93 5.48 23.92 28.99
N ASN A 94 6.75 23.86 29.43
CA ASN A 94 7.18 22.90 30.46
C ASN A 94 6.65 23.31 31.84
N ALA A 95 6.12 22.36 32.61
CA ALA A 95 5.51 22.60 33.91
C ALA A 95 5.97 21.60 34.98
N ASN A 96 6.68 22.09 36.00
CA ASN A 96 7.14 21.26 37.12
C ASN A 96 6.03 20.85 38.11
N SER A 97 4.91 21.57 38.14
CA SER A 97 3.85 21.39 39.16
C SER A 97 2.44 21.72 38.65
N SER A 98 2.32 22.00 37.35
CA SER A 98 1.07 22.39 36.69
C SER A 98 0.92 21.59 35.38
N ASN A 99 -0.18 21.80 34.67
CA ASN A 99 -0.38 21.21 33.36
C ASN A 99 0.61 21.84 32.38
N GLY A 100 1.29 21.01 31.58
CA GLY A 100 2.09 21.49 30.46
C GLY A 100 1.20 21.92 29.30
N GLY A 101 1.85 22.45 28.27
CA GLY A 101 1.20 22.89 27.05
C GLY A 101 1.22 21.90 25.91
N ASP A 102 0.24 21.98 25.04
CA ASP A 102 0.32 21.36 23.71
C ASP A 102 1.22 22.18 22.79
N GLY A 103 1.84 21.52 21.83
CA GLY A 103 2.58 22.14 20.74
C GLY A 103 1.65 22.87 19.76
N GLY A 104 2.10 24.00 19.25
CA GLY A 104 1.37 24.78 18.25
C GLY A 104 1.48 24.19 16.84
N SER A 105 0.61 24.61 15.92
CA SER A 105 0.65 24.14 14.53
C SER A 105 1.58 24.98 13.65
N GLY A 106 2.29 24.32 12.73
CA GLY A 106 3.06 24.98 11.67
C GLY A 106 2.49 24.65 10.28
N THR A 107 2.20 25.69 9.50
CA THR A 107 1.73 25.55 8.11
C THR A 107 2.62 26.34 7.15
N GLY A 108 3.18 25.70 6.13
CA GLY A 108 3.99 26.39 5.12
C GLY A 108 3.16 27.36 4.29
N ILE A 109 2.27 26.81 3.47
CA ILE A 109 1.33 27.57 2.62
C ILE A 109 -0.10 27.13 2.94
N ALA A 110 -0.95 28.06 3.36
CA ALA A 110 -2.39 27.86 3.50
C ALA A 110 -3.12 28.61 2.39
N ASN A 111 -3.59 27.88 1.37
CA ASN A 111 -4.33 28.44 0.24
C ASN A 111 -5.83 28.11 0.35
N SER A 112 -6.62 29.15 0.58
CA SER A 112 -8.09 29.12 0.54
C SER A 112 -8.67 30.04 -0.55
N GLY A 113 -7.81 30.83 -1.18
CA GLY A 113 -8.13 31.70 -2.31
C GLY A 113 -7.71 31.08 -3.65
N SER A 114 -7.17 31.91 -4.54
CA SER A 114 -6.59 31.49 -5.82
C SER A 114 -5.09 31.78 -5.84
N LEU A 115 -4.29 30.77 -6.15
CA LEU A 115 -2.87 30.84 -6.39
C LEU A 115 -2.62 30.36 -7.83
N ASN A 116 -2.01 31.20 -8.65
CA ASN A 116 -1.69 30.89 -10.05
C ASN A 116 -0.23 31.25 -10.32
N ALA A 117 0.56 30.33 -10.88
CA ALA A 117 1.92 30.65 -11.30
C ALA A 117 2.00 31.12 -12.77
N GLU A 118 1.09 30.68 -13.65
CA GLU A 118 1.02 31.03 -15.09
C GLU A 118 2.04 30.28 -15.96
N ASN A 119 2.91 30.95 -16.72
CA ASN A 119 3.79 30.26 -17.67
C ASN A 119 5.23 30.33 -17.17
N GLY A 120 5.90 29.19 -17.12
CA GLY A 120 7.29 29.10 -16.67
C GLY A 120 7.56 27.74 -16.07
N ASN A 121 8.78 27.54 -15.60
CA ASN A 121 9.08 26.39 -14.74
C ASN A 121 9.03 26.87 -13.30
N ASP A 122 7.86 26.77 -12.69
CA ASP A 122 7.53 27.36 -11.41
C ASP A 122 7.80 26.41 -10.26
N THR A 123 8.07 26.97 -9.09
CA THR A 123 8.35 26.19 -7.88
C THR A 123 7.54 26.70 -6.70
N ILE A 124 6.62 25.87 -6.19
CA ILE A 124 5.78 26.18 -5.03
C ILE A 124 6.15 25.25 -3.88
N VAL A 125 6.66 25.81 -2.79
CA VAL A 125 7.21 25.04 -1.66
C VAL A 125 6.56 25.46 -0.35
N GLY A 126 5.96 24.51 0.36
CA GLY A 126 5.43 24.70 1.70
C GLY A 126 6.12 23.80 2.73
N THR A 127 6.64 24.38 3.80
CA THR A 127 7.19 23.65 4.95
C THR A 127 6.43 24.00 6.22
N GLY A 128 5.78 23.02 6.84
CA GLY A 128 5.07 23.17 8.10
C GLY A 128 5.64 22.26 9.19
N THR A 129 6.02 22.82 10.33
CA THR A 129 6.54 22.07 11.48
C THR A 129 5.70 22.35 12.70
N GLY A 130 5.07 21.34 13.29
CA GLY A 130 4.41 21.46 14.59
C GLY A 130 5.42 21.70 15.70
N GLY A 131 5.04 22.47 16.72
CA GLY A 131 5.83 22.62 17.94
C GLY A 131 5.68 21.38 18.83
N ASN A 132 6.61 21.14 19.74
CA ASN A 132 6.53 20.01 20.66
C ASN A 132 5.55 20.29 21.80
N GLY A 133 4.97 19.24 22.38
CA GLY A 133 4.31 19.31 23.67
C GLY A 133 5.32 19.66 24.77
N GLY A 134 4.87 20.34 25.82
CA GLY A 134 5.70 20.71 26.96
C GLY A 134 5.83 19.58 27.97
N ASP A 135 7.00 19.44 28.60
CA ASP A 135 7.23 18.41 29.62
C ASP A 135 6.42 18.68 30.91
N ILE A 136 5.97 17.63 31.59
CA ILE A 136 5.09 17.73 32.77
C ILE A 136 5.59 16.97 34.00
N GLY A 137 5.37 17.58 35.17
CA GLY A 137 5.48 16.97 36.49
C GLY A 137 4.18 16.33 37.02
N SER A 138 3.04 16.45 36.32
CA SER A 138 1.69 16.05 36.79
C SER A 138 0.82 15.41 35.68
N GLU A 139 -0.44 15.04 35.99
CA GLU A 139 -1.24 14.02 35.27
C GLU A 139 -1.76 14.35 33.86
N ARG A 140 -1.67 15.60 33.35
CA ARG A 140 -2.36 15.99 32.10
C ARG A 140 -1.51 15.81 30.84
N PRO A 141 -2.05 15.17 29.78
CA PRO A 141 -1.36 14.96 28.51
C PRO A 141 -0.96 16.29 27.85
N THR A 142 0.17 16.27 27.16
CA THR A 142 0.64 17.34 26.27
C THR A 142 0.98 16.75 24.91
N ASP A 143 0.27 17.20 23.90
CA ASP A 143 0.41 16.66 22.56
C ASP A 143 1.37 17.50 21.71
N GLY A 144 2.03 16.84 20.78
CA GLY A 144 2.77 17.48 19.71
C GLY A 144 1.85 18.24 18.75
N GLY A 145 2.32 19.36 18.24
CA GLY A 145 1.60 20.19 17.29
C GLY A 145 1.58 19.59 15.87
N VAL A 146 0.65 20.07 15.05
CA VAL A 146 0.47 19.58 13.67
C VAL A 146 1.38 20.34 12.69
N GLY A 147 2.09 19.61 11.82
CA GLY A 147 2.85 20.17 10.71
C GLY A 147 2.16 19.97 9.36
N THR A 148 2.00 21.03 8.57
CA THR A 148 1.43 20.94 7.22
C THR A 148 2.25 21.73 6.20
N GLY A 149 2.80 21.07 5.19
CA GLY A 149 3.57 21.74 4.14
C GLY A 149 2.70 22.71 3.35
N ILE A 150 1.78 22.16 2.54
CA ILE A 150 0.80 22.92 1.77
C ILE A 150 -0.60 22.44 2.16
N PHE A 151 -1.47 23.38 2.53
CA PHE A 151 -2.89 23.14 2.73
C PHE A 151 -3.69 23.91 1.67
N ASN A 152 -4.24 23.21 0.69
CA ASN A 152 -5.06 23.77 -0.37
C ASN A 152 -6.54 23.40 -0.17
N SER A 153 -7.36 24.42 0.04
CA SER A 153 -8.83 24.35 0.07
C SER A 153 -9.48 25.26 -0.98
N GLY A 154 -8.67 26.06 -1.68
CA GLY A 154 -9.08 26.92 -2.79
C GLY A 154 -8.64 26.34 -4.14
N SER A 155 -8.09 27.20 -4.99
CA SER A 155 -7.52 26.82 -6.29
C SER A 155 -6.03 27.12 -6.29
N LEU A 156 -5.23 26.11 -6.64
CA LEU A 156 -3.79 26.19 -6.85
C LEU A 156 -3.53 25.68 -8.27
N ASN A 157 -2.97 26.54 -9.13
CA ASN A 157 -2.59 26.22 -10.49
C ASN A 157 -1.12 26.61 -10.68
N ALA A 158 -0.25 25.68 -11.07
CA ALA A 158 1.14 26.02 -11.41
C ALA A 158 1.14 26.69 -12.80
N GLY A 159 0.76 25.98 -13.85
CA GLY A 159 0.24 26.56 -15.08
C GLY A 159 0.76 25.88 -16.34
N LYS A 160 1.79 26.40 -16.99
CA LYS A 160 2.42 25.74 -18.15
C LYS A 160 3.91 25.78 -17.99
N GLY A 161 4.56 24.68 -18.33
CA GLY A 161 6.00 24.49 -18.19
C GLY A 161 6.26 23.36 -17.20
N ASN A 162 7.52 23.12 -16.86
CA ASN A 162 7.86 21.98 -16.00
C ASN A 162 7.86 22.46 -14.54
N ASP A 163 6.73 22.31 -13.89
CA ASP A 163 6.46 22.88 -12.58
C ASP A 163 6.80 21.91 -11.44
N THR A 164 7.11 22.47 -10.27
CA THR A 164 7.33 21.70 -9.05
C THR A 164 6.47 22.21 -7.92
N ILE A 165 5.65 21.33 -7.33
CA ILE A 165 4.93 21.59 -6.09
C ILE A 165 5.47 20.67 -5.01
N ALA A 166 6.07 21.25 -3.96
CA ALA A 166 6.66 20.51 -2.85
C ALA A 166 6.04 20.89 -1.50
N GLY A 167 5.57 19.90 -0.75
CA GLY A 167 5.03 20.10 0.60
C GLY A 167 5.68 19.19 1.64
N THR A 168 6.23 19.76 2.71
CA THR A 168 6.77 19.01 3.85
C THR A 168 6.04 19.37 5.13
N GLY A 169 5.37 18.38 5.73
CA GLY A 169 4.80 18.46 7.07
C GLY A 169 5.64 17.65 8.06
N THR A 170 5.90 18.21 9.23
CA THR A 170 6.51 17.48 10.36
C THR A 170 5.72 17.76 11.63
N GLY A 171 5.21 16.70 12.26
CA GLY A 171 4.52 16.80 13.54
C GLY A 171 5.51 17.09 14.65
N GLY A 172 5.07 17.83 15.67
CA GLY A 172 5.85 17.99 16.89
C GLY A 172 5.81 16.72 17.74
N ASN A 173 6.79 16.52 18.61
CA ASN A 173 6.75 15.39 19.54
C ASN A 173 5.83 15.68 20.71
N GLY A 174 5.25 14.63 21.31
CA GLY A 174 4.60 14.75 22.62
C GLY A 174 5.61 15.13 23.71
N GLY A 175 5.14 15.84 24.75
CA GLY A 175 5.99 16.18 25.90
C GLY A 175 6.33 14.95 26.75
N ASN A 176 7.33 14.99 27.62
CA ASN A 176 7.63 13.87 28.52
C ASN A 176 6.84 13.99 29.84
N GLY A 177 6.31 12.86 30.33
CA GLY A 177 5.57 12.77 31.58
C GLY A 177 6.41 12.32 32.77
N SER A 178 6.19 12.94 33.94
CA SER A 178 6.61 12.39 35.24
C SER A 178 5.57 11.40 35.80
N PHE A 179 5.90 10.72 36.91
CA PHE A 179 5.08 9.68 37.58
C PHE A 179 3.56 9.90 37.49
N GLY A 180 2.84 8.96 36.87
CA GLY A 180 1.37 8.93 36.79
C GLY A 180 0.73 9.76 35.68
N ALA A 181 1.51 10.45 34.83
CA ALA A 181 0.95 11.20 33.71
C ALA A 181 0.41 10.30 32.59
N ILE A 182 -0.74 10.71 32.04
CA ILE A 182 -1.50 9.98 31.00
C ILE A 182 -1.13 10.57 29.63
N SER A 183 -0.65 9.72 28.70
CA SER A 183 -0.62 9.84 27.23
C SER A 183 -0.18 11.17 26.57
N ASN A 184 1.11 11.34 26.28
CA ASN A 184 1.60 12.49 25.49
C ASN A 184 1.74 12.10 24.01
N SER A 185 0.84 12.57 23.16
CA SER A 185 0.74 12.07 21.78
C SER A 185 1.67 12.82 20.85
N GLY A 186 2.17 12.13 19.83
CA GLY A 186 2.88 12.75 18.74
C GLY A 186 1.95 13.57 17.85
N GLY A 187 2.45 14.68 17.30
CA GLY A 187 1.69 15.53 16.39
C GLY A 187 1.55 14.92 14.99
N ASN A 188 0.43 15.17 14.33
CA ASN A 188 0.21 14.72 12.96
C ASN A 188 0.97 15.57 11.94
N ALA A 189 1.21 15.00 10.75
CA ALA A 189 1.91 15.67 9.67
C ALA A 189 1.31 15.39 8.30
N ILE A 190 1.19 16.44 7.50
CA ILE A 190 0.72 16.36 6.11
C ILE A 190 1.69 17.11 5.20
N GLY A 191 2.24 16.45 4.18
CA GLY A 191 3.05 17.12 3.16
C GLY A 191 2.21 18.09 2.33
N ILE A 192 1.24 17.56 1.60
CA ILE A 192 0.26 18.31 0.81
C ILE A 192 -1.14 17.81 1.15
N GLY A 193 -1.96 18.68 1.73
CA GLY A 193 -3.38 18.46 1.93
C GLY A 193 -4.18 19.22 0.87
N ASN A 194 -4.94 18.51 0.05
CA ASN A 194 -5.78 19.09 -1.00
C ASN A 194 -7.26 18.71 -0.78
N SER A 195 -8.08 19.70 -0.52
CA SER A 195 -9.55 19.61 -0.47
C SER A 195 -10.23 20.50 -1.51
N GLY A 196 -9.45 21.33 -2.23
CA GLY A 196 -9.89 22.17 -3.34
C GLY A 196 -9.45 21.60 -4.69
N THR A 197 -8.94 22.48 -5.56
CA THR A 197 -8.37 22.11 -6.86
C THR A 197 -6.88 22.40 -6.87
N LEU A 198 -6.08 21.40 -7.24
CA LEU A 198 -4.66 21.50 -7.48
C LEU A 198 -4.40 21.01 -8.91
N ASN A 199 -3.84 21.88 -9.74
CA ASN A 199 -3.49 21.59 -11.13
C ASN A 199 -2.04 22.01 -11.39
N THR A 200 -1.20 21.15 -11.95
CA THR A 200 0.14 21.58 -12.40
C THR A 200 0.11 22.09 -13.84
N GLY A 201 -0.67 21.47 -14.71
CA GLY A 201 -1.01 21.98 -16.03
C GLY A 201 -0.27 21.25 -17.15
N ASP A 202 0.17 21.95 -18.21
CA ASP A 202 0.87 21.26 -19.31
C ASP A 202 2.37 21.28 -19.04
N GLY A 203 3.06 20.14 -19.03
CA GLY A 203 4.48 20.11 -18.68
C GLY A 203 5.03 18.73 -18.31
N GLU A 204 6.32 18.67 -17.99
CA GLU A 204 6.83 17.54 -17.18
C GLU A 204 6.84 17.98 -15.71
N ASP A 205 5.71 17.79 -15.05
CA ASP A 205 5.46 18.34 -13.73
C ASP A 205 5.85 17.37 -12.61
N THR A 206 6.14 17.93 -11.44
CA THR A 206 6.55 17.18 -10.26
C THR A 206 5.82 17.65 -9.01
N ILE A 207 5.04 16.74 -8.41
CA ILE A 207 4.43 16.92 -7.09
C ILE A 207 5.20 16.05 -6.09
N ILE A 208 5.74 16.65 -5.02
CA ILE A 208 6.46 15.94 -3.96
C ILE A 208 5.86 16.31 -2.62
N ALA A 209 5.39 15.32 -1.87
CA ALA A 209 4.83 15.55 -0.55
C ALA A 209 5.41 14.60 0.50
N THR A 210 5.86 15.16 1.62
CA THR A 210 6.42 14.40 2.75
C THR A 210 5.68 14.76 4.04
N GLY A 211 5.10 13.77 4.71
CA GLY A 211 4.52 13.93 6.05
C GLY A 211 5.22 13.03 7.05
N ILE A 212 5.78 13.61 8.10
CA ILE A 212 6.49 12.88 9.18
C ILE A 212 5.77 13.13 10.50
N GLY A 213 5.05 12.11 10.99
CA GLY A 213 4.39 12.18 12.30
C GLY A 213 5.40 12.37 13.43
N GLY A 214 5.02 13.12 14.46
CA GLY A 214 5.83 13.31 15.65
C GLY A 214 5.81 12.07 16.53
N SER A 215 6.87 11.86 17.31
CA SER A 215 6.92 10.76 18.27
C SER A 215 6.06 11.07 19.50
N ALA A 216 5.52 10.03 20.11
CA ALA A 216 4.89 10.15 21.42
C ALA A 216 5.94 10.36 22.53
N GLY A 217 5.53 11.02 23.61
CA GLY A 217 6.37 11.23 24.78
C GLY A 217 6.41 10.01 25.71
N GLY A 218 7.50 9.88 26.49
CA GLY A 218 7.68 8.79 27.46
C GLY A 218 7.01 9.04 28.82
N GLY A 219 6.84 7.98 29.61
CA GLY A 219 6.15 8.03 30.93
C GLY A 219 6.05 6.67 31.65
N ARG A 220 5.52 6.63 32.89
CA ARG A 220 5.51 5.39 33.70
C ARG A 220 4.31 4.47 33.43
N GLU A 221 3.09 5.01 33.30
CA GLU A 221 1.84 4.22 33.46
C GLU A 221 0.91 4.15 32.24
N ASN A 222 0.92 5.12 31.30
CA ASN A 222 0.20 5.03 30.01
C ASN A 222 0.81 5.99 28.98
N LEU A 223 1.11 5.49 27.78
CA LEU A 223 1.89 6.24 26.79
C LEU A 223 1.04 6.68 25.61
N GLY A 224 1.40 7.84 25.08
CA GLY A 224 0.66 8.46 23.98
C GLY A 224 0.78 7.64 22.71
N GLU A 225 -0.23 7.78 21.88
CA GLU A 225 -0.17 7.37 20.48
C GLU A 225 0.76 8.31 19.74
N SER A 226 1.57 7.79 18.85
CA SER A 226 2.44 8.61 18.03
C SER A 226 1.71 9.19 16.83
N GLY A 227 2.29 10.25 16.25
CA GLY A 227 1.67 11.02 15.21
C GLY A 227 1.56 10.26 13.89
N THR A 228 0.52 10.56 13.12
CA THR A 228 0.36 10.07 11.75
C THR A 228 1.15 10.95 10.79
N GLY A 229 1.87 10.35 9.84
CA GLY A 229 2.51 11.05 8.73
C GLY A 229 1.86 10.71 7.40
N THR A 230 1.36 11.72 6.69
CA THR A 230 0.77 11.58 5.36
C THR A 230 1.50 12.43 4.33
N GLY A 231 1.98 11.83 3.24
CA GLY A 231 2.59 12.57 2.13
C GLY A 231 1.54 13.46 1.46
N ILE A 232 0.70 12.85 0.62
CA ILE A 232 -0.43 13.52 -0.04
C ILE A 232 -1.73 13.08 0.62
N SER A 233 -2.57 14.04 1.03
CA SER A 233 -3.96 13.81 1.42
C SER A 233 -4.88 14.55 0.45
N ASN A 234 -5.47 13.83 -0.49
CA ASN A 234 -6.35 14.38 -1.51
C ASN A 234 -7.80 13.96 -1.28
N SER A 235 -8.65 14.93 -0.96
CA SER A 235 -10.11 14.81 -0.90
C SER A 235 -10.81 15.70 -1.93
N GLY A 236 -10.06 16.55 -2.64
CA GLY A 236 -10.53 17.41 -3.70
C GLY A 236 -10.19 16.86 -5.09
N SER A 237 -9.76 17.74 -5.99
CA SER A 237 -9.27 17.40 -7.33
C SER A 237 -7.79 17.74 -7.44
N LEU A 238 -6.99 16.74 -7.81
CA LEU A 238 -5.57 16.86 -8.13
C LEU A 238 -5.40 16.37 -9.57
N ASN A 239 -4.87 17.23 -10.44
CA ASN A 239 -4.58 16.94 -11.83
C ASN A 239 -3.13 17.34 -12.13
N ALA A 240 -2.31 16.45 -12.69
CA ALA A 240 -0.99 16.86 -13.15
C ALA A 240 -1.07 17.51 -14.54
N GLY A 241 -1.90 16.98 -15.44
CA GLY A 241 -2.18 17.53 -16.76
C GLY A 241 -1.46 16.76 -17.85
N ASP A 242 -1.13 17.40 -18.98
CA ASP A 242 -0.51 16.68 -20.09
C ASP A 242 1.02 16.70 -19.96
N GLY A 243 1.65 15.54 -20.12
CA GLY A 243 3.09 15.43 -20.29
C GLY A 243 3.71 14.26 -19.56
N LYS A 244 4.83 14.46 -18.87
CA LYS A 244 5.54 13.36 -18.20
C LYS A 244 5.64 13.67 -16.72
N ASP A 245 4.58 13.35 -16.02
CA ASP A 245 4.38 13.85 -14.68
C ASP A 245 4.84 12.86 -13.62
N THR A 246 5.22 13.40 -12.46
CA THR A 246 5.61 12.61 -11.31
C THR A 246 4.90 13.09 -10.06
N ILE A 247 4.09 12.22 -9.44
CA ILE A 247 3.39 12.45 -8.19
C ILE A 247 3.97 11.53 -7.12
N ASN A 248 4.72 12.11 -6.18
CA ASN A 248 5.38 11.41 -5.08
C ASN A 248 4.76 11.79 -3.74
N GLY A 249 4.24 10.81 -3.01
CA GLY A 249 3.80 10.96 -1.62
C GLY A 249 4.60 10.06 -0.68
N THR A 250 5.19 10.62 0.37
CA THR A 250 5.88 9.87 1.43
C THR A 250 5.27 10.20 2.79
N GLY A 251 4.80 9.19 3.52
CA GLY A 251 4.27 9.32 4.87
C GLY A 251 4.99 8.41 5.83
N THR A 252 5.49 8.97 6.93
CA THR A 252 6.16 8.22 8.00
C THR A 252 5.44 8.47 9.31
N GLY A 253 4.95 7.42 9.96
CA GLY A 253 4.38 7.50 11.30
C GLY A 253 5.45 7.81 12.35
N GLY A 254 5.05 8.44 13.44
CA GLY A 254 5.92 8.71 14.58
C GLY A 254 6.22 7.46 15.40
N GLU A 255 7.24 7.53 16.24
CA GLU A 255 7.60 6.42 17.14
C GLU A 255 6.74 6.47 18.41
N GLY A 256 6.33 5.29 18.88
CA GLY A 256 5.64 5.13 20.16
C GLY A 256 6.50 5.57 21.35
N GLY A 257 5.86 6.08 22.40
CA GLY A 257 6.56 6.51 23.61
C GLY A 257 7.09 5.31 24.40
N ASN A 258 8.18 5.50 25.15
CA ASN A 258 8.74 4.49 26.04
C ASN A 258 8.18 4.59 27.46
N GLY A 259 8.04 3.46 28.15
CA GLY A 259 7.58 3.49 29.54
C GLY A 259 7.77 2.22 30.34
N ASN A 260 7.24 2.22 31.55
CA ASN A 260 7.51 1.12 32.48
C ASN A 260 6.50 -0.01 32.35
N ASP A 261 5.20 0.33 32.36
CA ASP A 261 4.12 -0.64 32.41
C ASP A 261 3.57 -1.01 31.02
N ARG A 262 3.61 -0.06 30.07
CA ARG A 262 3.24 -0.28 28.66
C ARG A 262 4.07 0.61 27.75
N GLY A 263 4.34 0.15 26.53
CA GLY A 263 4.88 0.92 25.42
C GLY A 263 3.79 1.61 24.60
N GLY A 264 4.08 2.76 24.00
CA GLY A 264 3.16 3.51 23.15
C GLY A 264 3.09 2.92 21.74
N GLU A 265 1.97 3.09 21.05
CA GLU A 265 1.82 2.57 19.69
C GLU A 265 2.54 3.46 18.67
N GLY A 266 3.11 2.81 17.65
CA GLY A 266 3.70 3.45 16.49
C GLY A 266 2.66 4.06 15.55
N GLY A 267 3.03 5.13 14.87
CA GLY A 267 2.12 5.98 14.14
C GLY A 267 1.85 5.41 12.75
N THR A 268 0.75 5.80 12.13
CA THR A 268 0.48 5.41 10.75
C THR A 268 1.29 6.26 9.78
N GLY A 269 1.92 5.63 8.78
CA GLY A 269 2.54 6.30 7.65
C GLY A 269 1.77 6.04 6.36
N THR A 270 1.34 7.08 5.66
CA THR A 270 0.62 6.97 4.39
C THR A 270 1.28 7.81 3.30
N GLY A 271 1.73 7.19 2.22
CA GLY A 271 2.32 7.90 1.09
C GLY A 271 1.30 8.82 0.41
N ILE A 272 0.26 8.22 -0.17
CA ILE A 272 -0.86 8.92 -0.81
C ILE A 272 -2.17 8.39 -0.24
N SER A 273 -2.98 9.30 0.31
CA SER A 273 -4.37 9.04 0.67
C SER A 273 -5.26 9.83 -0.29
N ASN A 274 -6.03 9.12 -1.12
CA ASN A 274 -6.92 9.70 -2.11
C ASN A 274 -8.36 9.27 -1.86
N SER A 275 -9.20 10.19 -1.40
CA SER A 275 -10.66 10.05 -1.33
C SER A 275 -11.39 10.94 -2.33
N GLY A 276 -10.65 11.81 -3.04
CA GLY A 276 -11.16 12.67 -4.09
C GLY A 276 -10.87 12.13 -5.49
N SER A 277 -10.49 13.02 -6.40
CA SER A 277 -10.03 12.69 -7.75
C SER A 277 -8.55 13.00 -7.88
N LEU A 278 -7.76 12.03 -8.30
CA LEU A 278 -6.35 12.16 -8.64
C LEU A 278 -6.18 11.67 -10.09
N ASN A 279 -5.77 12.58 -10.96
CA ASN A 279 -5.47 12.30 -12.36
C ASN A 279 -4.02 12.72 -12.64
N ALA A 280 -3.20 11.83 -13.19
CA ALA A 280 -1.89 12.26 -13.70
C ALA A 280 -2.11 13.02 -15.01
N GLY A 281 -2.74 12.39 -16.00
CA GLY A 281 -3.18 13.02 -17.24
C GLY A 281 -2.57 12.27 -18.41
N ASP A 282 -2.51 12.83 -19.61
CA ASP A 282 -1.99 12.07 -20.75
C ASP A 282 -0.45 12.11 -20.79
N GLY A 283 0.20 10.96 -20.99
CA GLY A 283 1.61 10.89 -21.35
C GLY A 283 2.39 9.71 -20.75
N LYS A 284 3.41 9.95 -19.91
CA LYS A 284 4.23 8.86 -19.33
C LYS A 284 4.45 9.11 -17.86
N ASP A 285 3.41 8.89 -17.12
CA ASP A 285 3.28 9.39 -15.77
C ASP A 285 3.72 8.39 -14.73
N LYS A 286 4.08 8.94 -13.58
CA LYS A 286 4.47 8.14 -12.43
C LYS A 286 3.77 8.62 -11.17
N ILE A 287 2.99 7.73 -10.56
CA ILE A 287 2.44 7.92 -9.22
C ILE A 287 3.18 6.99 -8.27
N ASN A 288 3.76 7.53 -7.21
CA ASN A 288 4.50 6.75 -6.22
C ASN A 288 4.11 7.16 -4.79
N GLY A 289 3.54 6.21 -4.05
CA GLY A 289 3.18 6.35 -2.65
C GLY A 289 4.04 5.45 -1.76
N ILE A 290 4.73 6.04 -0.78
CA ILE A 290 5.52 5.31 0.22
C ILE A 290 4.96 5.62 1.61
N GLY A 291 4.44 4.61 2.30
CA GLY A 291 3.96 4.71 3.69
C GLY A 291 4.76 3.82 4.61
N THR A 292 5.32 4.38 5.68
CA THR A 292 6.07 3.63 6.71
C THR A 292 5.45 3.88 8.07
N GLY A 293 4.92 2.84 8.70
CA GLY A 293 4.47 2.92 10.09
C GLY A 293 5.64 3.15 11.04
N GLY A 294 5.43 3.93 12.10
CA GLY A 294 6.44 4.09 13.15
C GLY A 294 6.51 2.86 14.04
N ASN A 295 7.59 2.66 14.77
CA ASN A 295 7.69 1.52 15.68
C ASN A 295 6.90 1.79 16.96
N GLY A 296 6.53 0.72 17.65
CA GLY A 296 6.05 0.83 19.02
C GLY A 296 7.15 1.35 19.95
N GLY A 297 6.77 1.66 21.18
CA GLY A 297 7.73 2.02 22.22
C GLY A 297 7.99 0.91 23.23
N PHE A 298 9.08 1.05 23.96
CA PHE A 298 9.63 0.03 24.84
C PHE A 298 8.86 -0.06 26.17
N SER A 299 8.81 -1.27 26.76
CA SER A 299 8.28 -1.48 28.12
C SER A 299 9.18 -2.30 29.04
N THR A 300 9.56 -1.75 30.20
CA THR A 300 10.45 -2.48 31.15
C THR A 300 9.78 -3.65 31.89
N ILE A 301 8.50 -3.53 32.24
CA ILE A 301 7.80 -4.46 33.16
C ILE A 301 6.52 -5.03 32.53
N GLY A 302 5.96 -4.39 31.50
CA GLY A 302 4.73 -4.86 30.86
C GLY A 302 4.80 -5.00 29.35
N ILE A 303 3.75 -4.56 28.66
CA ILE A 303 3.54 -4.85 27.24
C ILE A 303 4.13 -3.73 26.40
N ALA A 304 5.08 -4.05 25.53
CA ALA A 304 5.64 -3.10 24.59
C ALA A 304 4.61 -2.68 23.52
N GLY A 305 4.86 -1.51 22.94
CA GLY A 305 3.97 -0.90 21.96
C GLY A 305 3.96 -1.68 20.65
N SER A 306 2.81 -1.72 19.98
CA SER A 306 2.74 -2.24 18.61
C SER A 306 3.29 -1.24 17.61
N GLY A 307 3.85 -1.76 16.52
CA GLY A 307 4.20 -0.94 15.36
C GLY A 307 2.96 -0.40 14.65
N GLY A 308 3.10 0.78 14.06
CA GLY A 308 2.06 1.43 13.27
C GLY A 308 1.93 0.86 11.87
N ASN A 309 0.85 1.22 11.19
CA ASN A 309 0.59 0.73 9.83
C ASN A 309 1.30 1.58 8.76
N GLY A 310 1.73 0.96 7.67
CA GLY A 310 2.26 1.62 6.49
C GLY A 310 1.39 1.40 5.27
N PHE A 311 0.92 2.48 4.64
CA PHE A 311 0.14 2.45 3.40
C PHE A 311 0.87 3.21 2.30
N GLY A 312 1.26 2.52 1.22
CA GLY A 312 1.85 3.20 0.06
C GLY A 312 0.84 4.15 -0.58
N ILE A 313 -0.21 3.57 -1.16
CA ILE A 313 -1.36 4.28 -1.71
C ILE A 313 -2.63 3.72 -1.06
N SER A 314 -3.45 4.60 -0.50
CA SER A 314 -4.81 4.32 -0.06
C SER A 314 -5.77 5.10 -0.95
N ASN A 315 -6.47 4.40 -1.84
CA ASN A 315 -7.41 4.98 -2.80
C ASN A 315 -8.83 4.57 -2.48
N ASP A 316 -9.61 5.51 -1.95
CA ASP A 316 -11.05 5.40 -1.70
C ASP A 316 -11.87 6.25 -2.69
N GLY A 317 -11.18 7.03 -3.54
CA GLY A 317 -11.75 7.92 -4.54
C GLY A 317 -11.53 7.41 -5.97
N SER A 318 -11.16 8.32 -6.87
CA SER A 318 -10.77 8.01 -8.25
C SER A 318 -9.29 8.31 -8.45
N LEU A 319 -8.54 7.32 -8.95
CA LEU A 319 -7.15 7.43 -9.37
C LEU A 319 -7.05 6.99 -10.83
N ASN A 320 -6.57 7.88 -11.70
CA ASN A 320 -6.45 7.67 -13.14
C ASN A 320 -5.09 8.18 -13.66
N VAL A 321 -4.47 7.48 -14.60
CA VAL A 321 -3.27 7.96 -15.31
C VAL A 321 -3.45 8.09 -16.83
N ALA A 322 -4.69 7.95 -17.33
CA ALA A 322 -5.13 8.29 -18.70
C ALA A 322 -4.35 7.58 -19.83
N GLU A 323 -4.11 8.23 -20.99
CA GLU A 323 -3.42 7.57 -22.11
C GLU A 323 -1.89 7.65 -21.91
N GLY A 324 -1.17 6.52 -21.96
CA GLY A 324 0.26 6.58 -21.68
C GLY A 324 1.06 5.29 -21.53
N GLU A 325 2.31 5.41 -21.09
CA GLU A 325 3.07 4.29 -20.52
C GLU A 325 3.32 4.64 -19.07
N ASP A 326 2.38 4.27 -18.21
CA ASP A 326 2.26 4.83 -16.88
C ASP A 326 2.65 3.85 -15.79
N ILE A 327 3.09 4.40 -14.66
CA ILE A 327 3.59 3.61 -13.55
C ILE A 327 2.94 4.07 -12.23
N ILE A 328 2.17 3.18 -11.61
CA ILE A 328 1.60 3.38 -10.27
C ILE A 328 2.33 2.44 -9.30
N ILE A 329 3.01 3.01 -8.30
CA ILE A 329 3.76 2.27 -7.28
C ILE A 329 3.23 2.61 -5.89
N GLY A 330 2.84 1.60 -5.13
CA GLY A 330 2.55 1.72 -3.70
C GLY A 330 3.48 0.84 -2.87
N ILE A 331 4.20 1.42 -1.91
CA ILE A 331 5.03 0.70 -0.95
C ILE A 331 4.55 1.00 0.47
N GLY A 332 4.01 -0.01 1.16
CA GLY A 332 3.59 0.10 2.55
C GLY A 332 4.46 -0.78 3.45
N THR A 333 5.10 -0.20 4.45
CA THR A 333 5.91 -0.91 5.45
C THR A 333 5.32 -0.70 6.84
N GLY A 334 4.88 -1.76 7.50
CA GLY A 334 4.47 -1.71 8.89
C GLY A 334 5.65 -1.47 9.81
N GLY A 335 5.42 -0.69 10.87
CA GLY A 335 6.41 -0.45 11.91
C GLY A 335 6.64 -1.70 12.76
N ARG A 336 7.78 -1.77 13.45
CA ARG A 336 8.07 -2.89 14.34
C ARG A 336 7.34 -2.73 15.66
N GLY A 337 6.89 -3.83 16.24
CA GLY A 337 6.61 -3.86 17.68
C GLY A 337 7.93 -3.76 18.43
N ASP A 338 7.94 -3.02 19.53
CA ASP A 338 9.17 -2.87 20.34
C ASP A 338 9.32 -4.00 21.35
N ASP A 339 10.50 -4.08 21.93
CA ASP A 339 10.87 -5.09 22.90
C ASP A 339 10.30 -4.76 24.29
N GLY A 340 10.00 -5.79 25.08
CA GLY A 340 9.54 -5.61 26.46
C GLY A 340 9.43 -6.92 27.23
N PHE A 341 8.79 -6.88 28.40
CA PHE A 341 8.47 -8.13 29.09
C PHE A 341 7.49 -8.97 28.25
N ILE A 342 6.52 -8.32 27.61
CA ILE A 342 5.75 -8.87 26.50
C ILE A 342 6.01 -7.97 25.28
N GLY A 343 6.59 -8.52 24.22
CA GLY A 343 6.91 -7.81 22.99
C GLY A 343 5.66 -7.32 22.26
N GLY A 344 5.78 -6.16 21.60
CA GLY A 344 4.69 -5.55 20.85
C GLY A 344 4.44 -6.25 19.51
N ASN A 345 3.23 -6.17 18.98
CA ASN A 345 2.95 -6.70 17.64
C ASN A 345 3.54 -5.79 16.55
N GLY A 346 3.97 -6.38 15.44
CA GLY A 346 4.32 -5.62 14.25
C GLY A 346 3.09 -4.99 13.59
N GLY A 347 3.27 -3.81 13.01
CA GLY A 347 2.24 -3.13 12.24
C GLY A 347 2.08 -3.74 10.84
N SER A 348 0.95 -3.46 10.19
CA SER A 348 0.70 -3.98 8.83
C SER A 348 1.28 -3.06 7.76
N GLY A 349 1.78 -3.64 6.66
CA GLY A 349 2.22 -2.91 5.48
C GLY A 349 1.36 -3.25 4.27
N THR A 350 0.73 -2.25 3.66
CA THR A 350 -0.07 -2.41 2.43
C THR A 350 0.47 -1.52 1.32
N GLY A 351 0.87 -2.10 0.20
CA GLY A 351 1.38 -1.36 -0.96
C GLY A 351 0.31 -0.46 -1.55
N ILE A 352 -0.73 -1.06 -2.12
CA ILE A 352 -1.90 -0.37 -2.67
C ILE A 352 -3.16 -0.93 -1.99
N ALA A 353 -3.88 -0.09 -1.27
CA ALA A 353 -5.24 -0.35 -0.79
C ALA A 353 -6.21 0.39 -1.70
N ASN A 354 -6.96 -0.32 -2.53
CA ASN A 354 -7.97 0.24 -3.43
C ASN A 354 -9.37 -0.16 -2.98
N SER A 355 -10.12 0.81 -2.47
CA SER A 355 -11.57 0.72 -2.23
C SER A 355 -12.39 1.62 -3.17
N GLY A 356 -11.72 2.47 -3.94
CA GLY A 356 -12.29 3.32 -4.98
C GLY A 356 -12.11 2.74 -6.40
N SER A 357 -11.97 3.64 -7.37
CA SER A 357 -11.62 3.30 -8.75
C SER A 357 -10.15 3.59 -8.99
N LEU A 358 -9.42 2.60 -9.48
CA LEU A 358 -8.05 2.73 -9.98
C LEU A 358 -8.04 2.28 -11.44
N ASN A 359 -7.65 3.17 -12.34
CA ASN A 359 -7.55 2.91 -13.78
C ASN A 359 -6.16 3.34 -14.23
N ALA A 360 -5.38 2.44 -14.83
CA ALA A 360 -4.13 2.85 -15.46
C ALA A 360 -4.47 3.66 -16.72
N GLY A 361 -5.32 3.12 -17.58
CA GLY A 361 -5.77 3.79 -18.79
C GLY A 361 -5.26 3.06 -20.01
N ASP A 362 -5.19 3.71 -21.16
CA ASP A 362 -4.81 2.99 -22.38
C ASP A 362 -3.31 3.14 -22.63
N GLY A 363 -2.63 2.03 -22.85
CA GLY A 363 -1.23 1.98 -23.23
C GLY A 363 -0.48 0.81 -22.60
N LYS A 364 0.76 1.03 -22.12
CA LYS A 364 1.59 -0.05 -21.56
C LYS A 364 1.86 0.24 -20.10
N ASP A 365 0.94 -0.16 -19.23
CA ASP A 365 0.97 0.36 -17.87
C ASP A 365 1.52 -0.64 -16.86
N THR A 366 1.99 -0.11 -15.73
CA THR A 366 2.45 -0.91 -14.60
C THR A 366 1.80 -0.45 -13.31
N ILE A 367 1.05 -1.33 -12.67
CA ILE A 367 0.54 -1.16 -11.30
C ILE A 367 1.32 -2.10 -10.39
N SER A 368 2.09 -1.54 -9.44
CA SER A 368 2.90 -2.32 -8.51
C SER A 368 2.62 -1.96 -7.05
N GLY A 369 2.16 -2.93 -6.28
CA GLY A 369 1.98 -2.82 -4.84
C GLY A 369 2.95 -3.70 -4.07
N THR A 370 3.68 -3.15 -3.11
CA THR A 370 4.54 -3.89 -2.17
C THR A 370 4.14 -3.61 -0.73
N GLY A 371 3.69 -4.64 -0.01
CA GLY A 371 3.36 -4.57 1.41
C GLY A 371 4.30 -5.39 2.26
N ILE A 372 4.90 -4.78 3.28
CA ILE A 372 5.85 -5.41 4.19
C ILE A 372 5.31 -5.27 5.61
N GLY A 373 4.92 -6.36 6.24
CA GLY A 373 4.53 -6.38 7.64
C GLY A 373 5.73 -6.12 8.56
N GLY A 374 5.49 -5.37 9.64
CA GLY A 374 6.48 -5.13 10.67
C GLY A 374 6.75 -6.38 11.50
N SER A 375 7.96 -6.49 12.06
CA SER A 375 8.27 -7.57 12.99
C SER A 375 7.59 -7.36 14.34
N GLY A 376 7.22 -8.43 15.02
CA GLY A 376 6.92 -8.38 16.45
C GLY A 376 8.18 -8.13 17.27
N GLY A 377 8.01 -7.53 18.45
CA GLY A 377 9.09 -7.28 19.41
C GLY A 377 9.44 -8.51 20.25
N GLU A 378 10.64 -8.49 20.81
CA GLU A 378 11.21 -9.53 21.67
C GLU A 378 10.73 -9.40 23.13
N GLY A 379 10.66 -10.53 23.84
CA GLY A 379 10.23 -10.56 25.24
C GLY A 379 9.93 -11.95 25.78
N VAL A 380 9.52 -12.04 27.06
CA VAL A 380 9.03 -13.29 27.68
C VAL A 380 7.70 -13.72 27.06
N GLY A 381 6.83 -12.75 26.77
CA GLY A 381 5.72 -12.91 25.83
C GLY A 381 6.11 -12.34 24.48
N LEU A 382 5.81 -13.04 23.38
CA LEU A 382 6.29 -12.65 22.06
C LEU A 382 5.28 -11.80 21.29
N GLY A 383 5.79 -10.78 20.60
CA GLY A 383 5.02 -10.02 19.62
C GLY A 383 4.77 -10.83 18.35
N SER A 384 3.56 -10.73 17.79
CA SER A 384 3.25 -11.31 16.48
C SER A 384 3.73 -10.42 15.34
N GLY A 385 4.07 -11.01 14.20
CA GLY A 385 4.39 -10.25 13.00
C GLY A 385 3.15 -9.61 12.36
N GLY A 386 3.32 -8.43 11.77
CA GLY A 386 2.26 -7.74 11.04
C GLY A 386 2.02 -8.31 9.64
N ALA A 387 0.85 -8.05 9.04
CA ALA A 387 0.54 -8.51 7.70
C ALA A 387 1.26 -7.66 6.63
N GLY A 388 1.65 -8.29 5.51
CA GLY A 388 2.14 -7.61 4.32
C GLY A 388 1.25 -7.89 3.12
N ILE A 389 0.61 -6.87 2.56
CA ILE A 389 -0.28 -7.00 1.41
C ILE A 389 0.23 -6.15 0.25
N GLY A 390 0.54 -6.76 -0.89
CA GLY A 390 0.99 -6.02 -2.08
C GLY A 390 -0.11 -5.11 -2.61
N ILE A 391 -1.19 -5.71 -3.09
CA ILE A 391 -2.40 -5.03 -3.58
C ILE A 391 -3.62 -5.62 -2.87
N ALA A 392 -4.40 -4.76 -2.21
CA ALA A 392 -5.73 -5.08 -1.70
C ALA A 392 -6.75 -4.34 -2.57
N ASN A 393 -7.49 -5.07 -3.41
CA ASN A 393 -8.55 -4.50 -4.24
C ASN A 393 -9.92 -4.93 -3.71
N THR A 394 -10.72 -3.97 -3.28
CA THR A 394 -12.08 -4.18 -2.77
C THR A 394 -13.14 -3.46 -3.61
N SER A 395 -12.74 -2.92 -4.77
CA SER A 395 -13.61 -2.22 -5.70
C SER A 395 -13.13 -2.42 -7.15
N SER A 396 -12.81 -1.38 -7.91
CA SER A 396 -12.40 -1.52 -9.32
C SER A 396 -10.94 -1.22 -9.51
N LEU A 397 -10.19 -2.19 -10.04
CA LEU A 397 -8.83 -2.04 -10.53
C LEU A 397 -8.81 -2.39 -12.02
N ASN A 398 -8.43 -1.43 -12.85
CA ASN A 398 -8.35 -1.57 -14.29
C ASN A 398 -6.93 -1.27 -14.78
N GLY A 399 -6.32 -2.16 -15.56
CA GLY A 399 -5.13 -1.85 -16.37
C GLY A 399 -5.55 -0.86 -17.44
N GLY A 400 -6.11 -1.37 -18.52
CA GLY A 400 -6.89 -0.64 -19.49
C GLY A 400 -6.69 -1.31 -20.82
N ASN A 401 -6.55 -0.63 -21.96
CA ASN A 401 -6.21 -1.34 -23.19
C ASN A 401 -4.70 -1.25 -23.45
N GLY A 402 -4.08 -2.33 -23.88
CA GLY A 402 -2.66 -2.41 -24.23
C GLY A 402 -1.91 -3.38 -23.30
N GLU A 403 -0.57 -3.42 -23.38
CA GLU A 403 0.21 -4.46 -22.66
C GLU A 403 0.43 -4.06 -21.19
N ASP A 404 -0.47 -4.48 -20.30
CA ASP A 404 -0.41 -4.06 -18.90
C ASP A 404 0.29 -5.06 -17.98
N THR A 405 0.82 -4.54 -16.87
CA THR A 405 1.47 -5.35 -15.84
C THR A 405 0.99 -4.97 -14.44
N ILE A 406 0.36 -5.92 -13.75
CA ILE A 406 -0.08 -5.78 -12.35
C ILE A 406 0.76 -6.69 -11.45
N ILE A 407 1.47 -6.11 -10.49
CA ILE A 407 2.38 -6.82 -9.58
C ILE A 407 2.02 -6.53 -8.12
N GLY A 408 1.61 -7.56 -7.39
CA GLY A 408 1.42 -7.49 -5.94
C GLY A 408 2.45 -8.33 -5.19
N ASN A 409 3.24 -7.70 -4.31
CA ASN A 409 4.21 -8.37 -3.45
C ASN A 409 3.86 -8.16 -1.97
N GLY A 410 3.42 -9.19 -1.27
CA GLY A 410 3.12 -9.14 0.17
C GLY A 410 4.11 -9.98 0.97
N THR A 411 4.75 -9.39 1.98
CA THR A 411 5.65 -10.10 2.90
C THR A 411 5.19 -9.87 4.33
N GLY A 412 4.75 -10.94 4.98
CA GLY A 412 4.40 -10.90 6.40
C GLY A 412 5.61 -10.67 7.29
N GLY A 413 5.42 -9.93 8.38
CA GLY A 413 6.46 -9.71 9.37
C GLY A 413 6.76 -10.97 10.17
N ASN A 414 8.00 -11.11 10.64
CA ASN A 414 8.35 -12.18 11.56
C ASN A 414 7.79 -11.88 12.95
N ALA A 415 7.43 -12.92 13.69
CA ALA A 415 7.18 -12.79 15.12
C ALA A 415 8.50 -12.52 15.88
N GLY A 416 8.40 -12.01 17.11
CA GLY A 416 9.55 -11.83 18.00
C GLY A 416 10.23 -13.14 18.39
N ILE A 417 11.49 -13.08 18.82
CA ILE A 417 12.30 -14.23 19.28
C ILE A 417 12.37 -14.22 20.82
N ASP A 418 12.18 -15.37 21.45
CA ASP A 418 12.37 -15.54 22.89
C ASP A 418 13.79 -16.03 23.16
N THR A 419 14.53 -15.30 23.99
CA THR A 419 15.90 -15.66 24.39
C THR A 419 15.99 -16.23 25.82
N ASP A 420 14.91 -16.17 26.60
CA ASP A 420 14.96 -16.26 28.08
C ASP A 420 14.01 -17.30 28.72
N ASN A 421 13.56 -18.32 27.99
CA ASN A 421 12.70 -19.44 28.47
C ASN A 421 11.21 -19.14 28.65
N GLY A 422 10.65 -18.24 27.83
CA GLY A 422 9.22 -17.99 27.71
C GLY A 422 8.40 -19.18 27.16
N PHE A 423 7.14 -19.23 27.60
CA PHE A 423 6.14 -20.27 27.29
C PHE A 423 5.13 -19.84 26.20
N PHE A 424 5.18 -18.59 25.75
CA PHE A 424 4.13 -17.99 24.89
C PHE A 424 4.49 -18.10 23.41
N LEU A 425 3.48 -18.46 22.59
CA LEU A 425 3.60 -18.58 21.15
C LEU A 425 3.22 -17.26 20.49
N SER A 426 4.01 -16.84 19.50
CA SER A 426 3.66 -15.76 18.57
C SER A 426 3.70 -16.26 17.14
N ASN A 427 2.82 -15.71 16.32
CA ASN A 427 2.69 -16.11 14.93
C ASN A 427 3.38 -15.11 14.02
N GLY A 428 3.90 -15.62 12.91
CA GLY A 428 4.32 -14.77 11.80
C GLY A 428 3.12 -14.10 11.14
N GLY A 429 3.32 -12.91 10.61
CA GLY A 429 2.30 -12.22 9.84
C GLY A 429 2.07 -12.89 8.48
N SER A 430 0.88 -12.74 7.91
CA SER A 430 0.59 -13.24 6.56
C SER A 430 1.21 -12.33 5.49
N GLY A 431 1.66 -12.91 4.38
CA GLY A 431 2.03 -12.19 3.17
C GLY A 431 1.10 -12.54 2.01
N THR A 432 0.40 -11.55 1.48
CA THR A 432 -0.50 -11.70 0.32
C THR A 432 -0.06 -10.80 -0.82
N GLY A 433 0.22 -11.37 -1.99
CA GLY A 433 0.61 -10.60 -3.17
C GLY A 433 -0.53 -9.71 -3.66
N ILE A 434 -1.59 -10.34 -4.16
CA ILE A 434 -2.82 -9.67 -4.60
C ILE A 434 -3.99 -10.29 -3.84
N SER A 435 -4.77 -9.48 -3.14
CA SER A 435 -6.07 -9.85 -2.57
C SER A 435 -7.15 -9.10 -3.33
N ASN A 436 -7.92 -9.82 -4.14
CA ASN A 436 -9.02 -9.30 -4.93
C ASN A 436 -10.36 -9.74 -4.32
N SER A 437 -11.13 -8.74 -3.89
CA SER A 437 -12.48 -8.88 -3.36
C SER A 437 -13.49 -8.01 -4.12
N ALA A 438 -13.25 -7.81 -5.41
CA ALA A 438 -14.14 -7.15 -6.35
C ALA A 438 -13.69 -7.39 -7.80
N GLN A 439 -13.49 -6.33 -8.61
CA GLN A 439 -13.15 -6.44 -10.03
C GLN A 439 -11.70 -6.03 -10.29
N LEU A 440 -10.94 -6.93 -10.90
CA LEU A 440 -9.64 -6.69 -11.49
C LEU A 440 -9.71 -7.01 -12.98
N ASN A 441 -9.46 -6.02 -13.84
CA ASN A 441 -9.57 -6.19 -15.29
C ASN A 441 -8.38 -5.54 -16.02
N THR A 442 -7.73 -6.24 -16.96
CA THR A 442 -6.69 -5.65 -17.84
C THR A 442 -7.14 -5.45 -19.30
N LYS A 443 -8.44 -5.64 -19.56
CA LYS A 443 -9.15 -5.49 -20.85
C LYS A 443 -8.58 -6.21 -22.07
N ASP A 444 -7.77 -5.60 -22.92
CA ASP A 444 -7.35 -6.16 -24.21
C ASP A 444 -5.87 -5.81 -24.35
N GLY A 445 -5.00 -6.79 -24.59
CA GLY A 445 -3.55 -6.61 -24.49
C GLY A 445 -2.83 -7.94 -24.29
N GLU A 446 -1.50 -7.98 -24.42
CA GLU A 446 -0.72 -9.10 -23.86
C GLU A 446 -0.39 -8.76 -22.41
N ASP A 447 -1.28 -9.12 -21.48
CA ASP A 447 -1.24 -8.65 -20.10
C ASP A 447 -0.51 -9.60 -19.15
N THR A 448 -0.04 -9.05 -18.03
CA THR A 448 0.65 -9.81 -16.99
C THR A 448 0.14 -9.47 -15.59
N ILE A 449 -0.34 -10.47 -14.86
CA ILE A 449 -0.72 -10.36 -13.44
C ILE A 449 0.18 -11.27 -12.62
N ILE A 450 0.92 -10.70 -11.66
CA ILE A 450 1.83 -11.43 -10.78
C ILE A 450 1.51 -11.12 -9.32
N GLY A 451 1.12 -12.14 -8.57
CA GLY A 451 0.98 -12.05 -7.12
C GLY A 451 2.02 -12.91 -6.40
N THR A 452 2.83 -12.31 -5.52
CA THR A 452 3.78 -13.01 -4.66
C THR A 452 3.46 -12.74 -3.20
N GLY A 453 3.08 -13.78 -2.45
CA GLY A 453 2.86 -13.73 -1.01
C GLY A 453 3.89 -14.54 -0.26
N THR A 454 4.56 -13.93 0.71
CA THR A 454 5.54 -14.59 1.60
C THR A 454 5.10 -14.45 3.05
N GLY A 455 4.70 -15.54 3.68
CA GLY A 455 4.39 -15.57 5.10
C GLY A 455 5.61 -15.31 5.98
N GLY A 456 5.41 -14.57 7.07
CA GLY A 456 6.44 -14.34 8.08
C GLY A 456 6.68 -15.58 8.94
N ASN A 457 7.87 -15.66 9.54
CA ASN A 457 8.20 -16.78 10.43
C ASN A 457 7.51 -16.61 11.79
N GLY A 458 7.04 -17.72 12.35
CA GLY A 458 6.58 -17.79 13.74
C GLY A 458 7.73 -17.62 14.73
N GLY A 459 7.40 -17.25 15.97
CA GLY A 459 8.39 -17.06 17.03
C GLY A 459 9.06 -18.38 17.44
N ILE A 460 10.31 -18.30 17.89
CA ILE A 460 11.05 -19.46 18.41
C ILE A 460 10.99 -19.39 19.93
N GLY A 461 10.29 -20.32 20.57
CA GLY A 461 10.29 -20.53 22.02
C GLY A 461 11.01 -21.81 22.43
N VAL A 462 11.32 -21.95 23.72
CA VAL A 462 12.15 -23.06 24.26
C VAL A 462 11.49 -24.44 24.11
N GLU A 463 10.15 -24.51 24.13
CA GLU A 463 9.41 -25.78 24.05
C GLU A 463 8.59 -25.98 22.77
N ARG A 464 8.28 -24.90 22.03
CA ARG A 464 7.37 -24.94 20.87
C ARG A 464 7.71 -23.81 19.87
N LEU A 465 7.53 -24.10 18.59
CA LEU A 465 7.64 -23.12 17.50
C LEU A 465 6.26 -22.49 17.25
N GLY A 466 6.22 -21.16 17.13
CA GLY A 466 5.05 -20.40 16.69
C GLY A 466 4.65 -20.75 15.26
N ASP A 467 3.39 -20.51 14.92
CA ASP A 467 2.92 -20.78 13.56
C ASP A 467 3.46 -19.71 12.60
N SER A 468 3.88 -20.16 11.43
CA SER A 468 4.23 -19.26 10.35
C SER A 468 3.00 -18.62 9.74
N GLY A 469 3.16 -17.42 9.21
CA GLY A 469 2.10 -16.74 8.48
C GLY A 469 1.81 -17.41 7.15
N ALA A 470 0.60 -17.22 6.64
CA ALA A 470 0.24 -17.72 5.32
C ALA A 470 0.92 -16.91 4.21
N GLY A 471 1.40 -17.58 3.17
CA GLY A 471 1.89 -16.97 1.94
C GLY A 471 0.93 -17.20 0.79
N ILE A 472 0.27 -16.15 0.32
CA ILE A 472 -0.75 -16.25 -0.74
C ILE A 472 -0.32 -15.38 -1.93
N GLY A 473 -0.08 -16.00 -3.08
CA GLY A 473 0.27 -15.26 -4.29
C GLY A 473 -0.87 -14.37 -4.75
N ILE A 474 -1.94 -14.99 -5.22
CA ILE A 474 -3.18 -14.33 -5.63
C ILE A 474 -4.35 -14.94 -4.85
N GLU A 475 -5.15 -14.09 -4.23
CA GLU A 475 -6.43 -14.43 -3.61
C GLU A 475 -7.55 -13.75 -4.41
N ASN A 476 -8.52 -14.52 -4.86
CA ASN A 476 -9.73 -14.02 -5.50
C ASN A 476 -10.94 -14.57 -4.75
N THR A 477 -11.64 -13.72 -4.01
CA THR A 477 -12.70 -14.13 -3.11
C THR A 477 -14.01 -14.46 -3.83
N GLN A 478 -14.97 -14.98 -3.07
CA GLN A 478 -16.23 -15.48 -3.63
C GLN A 478 -17.00 -14.36 -4.35
N ASP A 479 -17.54 -14.68 -5.52
CA ASP A 479 -18.31 -13.78 -6.40
C ASP A 479 -17.50 -12.66 -7.09
N ASP A 480 -16.17 -12.64 -6.89
CA ASP A 480 -15.25 -11.64 -7.46
C ASP A 480 -14.57 -12.10 -8.75
N THR A 481 -14.06 -11.15 -9.53
CA THR A 481 -13.58 -11.41 -10.89
C THR A 481 -12.19 -10.86 -11.17
N ILE A 482 -11.36 -11.71 -11.78
CA ILE A 482 -10.14 -11.34 -12.48
C ILE A 482 -10.33 -11.62 -13.97
N THR A 483 -10.14 -10.63 -14.84
CA THR A 483 -10.27 -10.77 -16.29
C THR A 483 -9.11 -10.13 -17.04
N THR A 484 -8.60 -10.78 -18.09
CA THR A 484 -7.51 -10.21 -18.91
C THR A 484 -7.93 -9.92 -20.36
N GLY A 485 -8.88 -10.69 -20.89
CA GLY A 485 -9.65 -10.35 -22.09
C GLY A 485 -9.06 -10.88 -23.39
N SER A 486 -8.62 -10.05 -24.33
CA SER A 486 -8.02 -10.56 -25.58
C SER A 486 -6.51 -10.35 -25.60
N GLY A 487 -5.75 -11.40 -25.88
CA GLY A 487 -4.30 -11.35 -26.06
C GLY A 487 -3.61 -12.48 -25.30
N LYS A 488 -2.29 -12.60 -25.41
CA LYS A 488 -1.57 -13.72 -24.76
C LYS A 488 -1.26 -13.39 -23.32
N ASP A 489 -2.22 -13.62 -22.45
CA ASP A 489 -2.15 -13.15 -21.09
C ASP A 489 -1.39 -14.12 -20.18
N THR A 490 -0.80 -13.56 -19.12
CA THR A 490 -0.08 -14.34 -18.11
C THR A 490 -0.58 -14.01 -16.71
N ILE A 491 -1.13 -15.00 -16.00
CA ILE A 491 -1.47 -14.89 -14.57
C ILE A 491 -0.58 -15.84 -13.77
N THR A 492 0.20 -15.30 -12.84
CA THR A 492 1.09 -16.08 -11.98
C THR A 492 0.92 -15.76 -10.50
N GLY A 493 0.61 -16.78 -9.72
CA GLY A 493 0.53 -16.68 -8.26
C GLY A 493 1.62 -17.51 -7.57
N TYR A 494 2.46 -16.85 -6.76
CA TYR A 494 3.50 -17.46 -5.95
C TYR A 494 3.18 -17.33 -4.45
N GLY A 495 2.81 -18.44 -3.81
CA GLY A 495 2.65 -18.51 -2.35
C GLY A 495 3.86 -19.15 -1.70
N ASN A 496 4.47 -18.47 -0.73
CA ASN A 496 5.63 -18.97 -0.01
C ASN A 496 5.42 -18.83 1.50
N SER A 497 5.60 -19.90 2.25
CA SER A 497 5.57 -19.82 3.71
C SER A 497 6.63 -20.75 4.29
N SER A 498 7.38 -20.25 5.27
CA SER A 498 8.43 -21.01 5.94
C SER A 498 8.19 -21.02 7.44
N GLY A 499 8.39 -22.18 8.06
CA GLY A 499 8.18 -22.40 9.48
C GLY A 499 7.14 -23.47 9.78
N ASN A 500 6.81 -23.57 11.06
CA ASN A 500 5.86 -24.54 11.58
C ASN A 500 4.45 -24.25 11.05
N ASN A 501 3.72 -25.31 10.67
CA ASN A 501 2.35 -25.22 10.14
C ASN A 501 2.18 -24.21 8.98
N SER A 502 3.21 -24.06 8.14
CA SER A 502 3.20 -23.10 7.02
C SER A 502 2.06 -23.37 6.04
N ILE A 503 1.35 -22.33 5.63
CA ILE A 503 0.28 -22.42 4.63
C ILE A 503 0.70 -21.59 3.43
N ALA A 504 0.72 -22.20 2.25
CA ALA A 504 1.06 -21.54 1.00
C ALA A 504 0.05 -21.85 -0.10
N TYR A 505 -0.44 -20.79 -0.74
CA TYR A 505 -1.32 -20.86 -1.90
C TYR A 505 -0.72 -20.04 -3.05
N GLY A 506 -0.49 -20.67 -4.20
CA GLY A 506 -0.11 -19.91 -5.40
C GLY A 506 -1.26 -19.02 -5.83
N ILE A 507 -2.37 -19.66 -6.20
CA ILE A 507 -3.64 -19.01 -6.52
C ILE A 507 -4.73 -19.62 -5.63
N PHE A 508 -5.34 -18.80 -4.79
CA PHE A 508 -6.56 -19.11 -4.04
C PHE A 508 -7.74 -18.45 -4.76
N ASN A 509 -8.63 -19.23 -5.37
CA ASN A 509 -9.74 -18.73 -6.17
C ASN A 509 -11.07 -19.34 -5.73
N ASP A 510 -11.88 -18.52 -5.06
CA ASP A 510 -13.29 -18.79 -4.76
C ASP A 510 -14.25 -18.02 -5.70
N GLY A 511 -13.73 -17.04 -6.47
CA GLY A 511 -14.46 -16.28 -7.48
C GLY A 511 -14.31 -16.84 -8.90
N THR A 512 -14.20 -15.95 -9.88
CA THR A 512 -13.96 -16.26 -11.29
C THR A 512 -12.65 -15.64 -11.78
N ILE A 513 -11.80 -16.45 -12.42
CA ILE A 513 -10.70 -15.98 -13.26
C ILE A 513 -11.07 -16.30 -14.71
N ASN A 514 -10.98 -15.32 -15.60
CA ASN A 514 -11.30 -15.49 -17.03
C ASN A 514 -10.23 -14.83 -17.89
N THR A 515 -9.39 -15.62 -18.56
CA THR A 515 -8.29 -15.04 -19.36
C THR A 515 -8.75 -14.61 -20.74
N GLY A 516 -9.64 -15.36 -21.41
CA GLY A 516 -10.50 -14.82 -22.46
C GLY A 516 -10.23 -15.41 -23.84
N ASN A 517 -9.53 -14.69 -24.73
CA ASN A 517 -9.16 -15.20 -26.04
C ASN A 517 -7.64 -15.16 -26.21
N ASP A 518 -7.15 -15.94 -27.18
CA ASP A 518 -5.75 -16.19 -27.49
C ASP A 518 -5.08 -17.18 -26.52
N SER A 519 -3.77 -17.37 -26.67
CA SER A 519 -3.04 -18.43 -25.95
C SER A 519 -2.54 -17.94 -24.59
N ASP A 520 -3.30 -18.24 -23.55
CA ASP A 520 -3.05 -17.75 -22.20
C ASP A 520 -2.21 -18.68 -21.34
N VAL A 521 -1.57 -18.12 -20.31
CA VAL A 521 -0.79 -18.86 -19.33
C VAL A 521 -1.23 -18.54 -17.91
N LEU A 522 -1.74 -19.54 -17.20
CA LEU A 522 -2.05 -19.46 -15.77
C LEU A 522 -1.15 -20.41 -14.97
N THR A 523 -0.36 -19.86 -14.05
CA THR A 523 0.55 -20.62 -13.20
C THR A 523 0.29 -20.35 -11.72
N GLY A 524 -0.09 -21.40 -10.99
CA GLY A 524 -0.14 -21.39 -9.53
C GLY A 524 1.03 -22.18 -8.94
N GLN A 525 1.88 -21.55 -8.14
CA GLN A 525 2.99 -22.19 -7.45
C GLN A 525 2.96 -21.90 -5.96
N ALA A 526 3.04 -22.95 -5.14
CA ALA A 526 3.16 -22.83 -3.69
C ALA A 526 4.37 -23.57 -3.13
N THR A 527 5.05 -22.95 -2.17
CA THR A 527 6.17 -23.52 -1.41
C THR A 527 5.91 -23.42 0.09
N ALA A 528 5.93 -24.56 0.79
CA ALA A 528 5.83 -24.63 2.25
C ALA A 528 6.95 -25.52 2.86
N THR A 529 7.11 -25.47 4.18
CA THR A 529 8.05 -26.32 4.94
C THR A 529 7.34 -27.29 5.90
N ILE A 530 8.11 -28.13 6.61
CA ILE A 530 7.70 -29.27 7.43
C ILE A 530 6.40 -29.03 8.20
N GLY A 531 5.43 -29.93 8.01
CA GLY A 531 4.12 -29.88 8.67
C GLY A 531 3.13 -28.91 8.04
N GLY A 532 3.55 -28.16 7.02
CA GLY A 532 2.72 -27.21 6.29
C GLY A 532 1.87 -27.80 5.17
N THR A 533 1.10 -26.92 4.53
CA THR A 533 0.21 -27.17 3.40
C THR A 533 0.59 -26.26 2.24
N ALA A 534 0.80 -26.84 1.06
CA ALA A 534 1.07 -26.09 -0.16
C ALA A 534 0.13 -26.54 -1.29
N TYR A 535 -0.58 -25.59 -1.91
CA TYR A 535 -1.38 -25.82 -3.11
C TYR A 535 -1.05 -24.78 -4.17
N GLY A 536 -0.69 -25.23 -5.37
CA GLY A 536 -0.45 -24.34 -6.49
C GLY A 536 -1.72 -23.58 -6.86
N ILE A 537 -2.84 -24.30 -6.95
CA ILE A 537 -4.18 -23.74 -7.16
C ILE A 537 -5.14 -24.33 -6.13
N TYR A 538 -5.91 -23.50 -5.44
CA TYR A 538 -6.87 -23.92 -4.43
C TYR A 538 -8.15 -23.09 -4.51
N GLY A 539 -9.29 -23.67 -4.17
CA GLY A 539 -10.53 -22.95 -3.94
C GLY A 539 -11.75 -23.66 -4.53
N LYS A 540 -12.88 -22.97 -4.55
CA LYS A 540 -14.19 -23.45 -5.04
C LYS A 540 -14.70 -22.68 -6.25
N GLY A 541 -13.91 -21.70 -6.70
CA GLY A 541 -14.23 -20.83 -7.81
C GLY A 541 -14.13 -21.51 -9.17
N THR A 542 -14.12 -20.68 -10.20
CA THR A 542 -14.00 -21.10 -11.60
C THR A 542 -12.81 -20.41 -12.26
N ILE A 543 -12.04 -21.15 -13.04
CA ILE A 543 -11.05 -20.64 -13.98
C ILE A 543 -11.56 -20.95 -15.39
N LYS A 544 -11.54 -19.95 -16.27
CA LYS A 544 -11.89 -20.06 -17.69
C LYS A 544 -10.74 -19.50 -18.52
N THR A 545 -10.27 -20.24 -19.52
CA THR A 545 -9.21 -19.72 -20.39
C THR A 545 -9.72 -19.29 -21.76
N GLY A 546 -10.72 -20.00 -22.30
CA GLY A 546 -11.59 -19.49 -23.36
C GLY A 546 -11.20 -19.99 -24.74
N TYR A 547 -10.82 -19.13 -25.68
CA TYR A 547 -10.42 -19.56 -27.03
C TYR A 547 -8.92 -19.41 -27.21
N GLY A 548 -8.22 -20.43 -27.69
CA GLY A 548 -6.79 -20.38 -27.93
C GLY A 548 -6.11 -21.65 -27.43
N ASN A 549 -4.80 -21.74 -27.58
CA ASN A 549 -4.06 -22.87 -27.00
C ASN A 549 -3.58 -22.45 -25.61
N ASP A 550 -4.36 -22.75 -24.59
CA ASP A 550 -4.17 -22.27 -23.24
C ASP A 550 -3.31 -23.20 -22.40
N LYS A 551 -2.69 -22.64 -21.36
CA LYS A 551 -1.80 -23.38 -20.47
C LYS A 551 -2.11 -23.10 -19.01
N VAL A 552 -2.56 -24.13 -18.29
CA VAL A 552 -2.77 -24.08 -16.84
C VAL A 552 -1.81 -25.02 -16.12
N VAL A 553 -1.01 -24.49 -15.19
CA VAL A 553 -0.02 -25.26 -14.41
C VAL A 553 -0.17 -25.02 -12.92
N ALA A 554 -0.33 -26.09 -12.15
CA ALA A 554 -0.33 -26.06 -10.69
C ALA A 554 0.87 -26.84 -10.12
N THR A 555 1.74 -26.16 -9.37
CA THR A 555 2.91 -26.74 -8.71
C THR A 555 2.85 -26.54 -7.19
N SER A 556 3.21 -27.56 -6.43
CA SER A 556 3.32 -27.48 -4.97
C SER A 556 4.62 -28.12 -4.51
N ILE A 557 5.33 -27.43 -3.63
CA ILE A 557 6.62 -27.84 -3.10
C ILE A 557 6.50 -27.84 -1.58
N LEU A 558 6.81 -28.98 -0.96
CA LEU A 558 6.90 -29.13 0.49
C LEU A 558 8.29 -29.66 0.81
N ASP A 559 9.05 -28.93 1.63
CA ASP A 559 10.42 -29.29 2.03
C ASP A 559 11.37 -29.52 0.85
N GLY A 560 11.24 -28.68 -0.18
CA GLY A 560 12.04 -28.80 -1.41
C GLY A 560 11.64 -29.98 -2.31
N VAL A 561 10.61 -30.76 -1.95
CA VAL A 561 10.09 -31.88 -2.74
C VAL A 561 8.80 -31.46 -3.43
N GLN A 562 8.75 -31.64 -4.75
CA GLN A 562 7.53 -31.43 -5.52
C GLN A 562 6.47 -32.47 -5.14
N GLN A 563 5.29 -31.99 -4.79
CA GLN A 563 4.16 -32.81 -4.38
C GLN A 563 3.36 -33.30 -5.59
N LYS A 564 2.75 -34.48 -5.43
CA LYS A 564 1.89 -35.06 -6.47
C LYS A 564 0.49 -34.45 -6.51
N VAL A 565 0.01 -33.96 -5.36
CA VAL A 565 -1.27 -33.26 -5.24
C VAL A 565 -0.96 -31.78 -5.19
N THR A 566 -1.33 -31.06 -6.23
CA THR A 566 -1.02 -29.63 -6.40
C THR A 566 -2.26 -28.75 -6.43
N ILE A 567 -3.45 -29.37 -6.41
CA ILE A 567 -4.75 -28.69 -6.49
C ILE A 567 -5.67 -29.10 -5.34
N GLY A 568 -6.49 -28.17 -4.83
CA GLY A 568 -7.46 -28.45 -3.77
C GLY A 568 -8.73 -27.58 -3.82
N GLY A 569 -9.65 -27.83 -2.89
CA GLY A 569 -10.85 -27.02 -2.67
C GLY A 569 -12.08 -27.40 -3.52
N GLY A 570 -11.90 -28.16 -4.61
CA GLY A 570 -13.00 -28.50 -5.53
C GLY A 570 -13.18 -27.50 -6.67
N ILE A 571 -12.11 -26.79 -7.05
CA ILE A 571 -12.12 -25.77 -8.10
C ILE A 571 -12.58 -26.34 -9.46
N LYS A 572 -13.23 -25.49 -10.25
CA LYS A 572 -13.64 -25.79 -11.62
C LYS A 572 -12.71 -25.08 -12.60
N ILE A 573 -12.24 -25.79 -13.61
CA ILE A 573 -11.35 -25.27 -14.64
C ILE A 573 -11.93 -25.66 -15.99
N ALA A 574 -12.21 -24.68 -16.84
CA ALA A 574 -12.69 -24.88 -18.20
C ALA A 574 -11.67 -24.26 -19.15
N LEU A 575 -11.01 -25.08 -19.95
CA LEU A 575 -9.96 -24.63 -20.85
C LEU A 575 -10.58 -23.99 -22.09
N GLY A 576 -11.53 -24.67 -22.74
CA GLY A 576 -12.44 -24.02 -23.68
C GLY A 576 -12.25 -24.54 -25.08
N ALA A 577 -11.75 -23.76 -26.01
CA ALA A 577 -11.59 -24.18 -27.40
C ALA A 577 -10.16 -23.92 -27.89
N GLY A 578 -9.50 -24.98 -28.35
CA GLY A 578 -8.12 -24.96 -28.84
C GLY A 578 -7.37 -26.21 -28.42
N ASP A 579 -6.06 -26.26 -28.66
CA ASP A 579 -5.23 -27.39 -28.23
C ASP A 579 -4.64 -27.08 -26.85
N ASP A 580 -5.43 -27.30 -25.80
CA ASP A 580 -5.11 -26.82 -24.45
C ASP A 580 -4.18 -27.76 -23.68
N TYR A 581 -3.47 -27.20 -22.70
CA TYR A 581 -2.56 -27.93 -21.83
C TYR A 581 -2.88 -27.68 -20.36
N PHE A 582 -3.14 -28.77 -19.63
CA PHE A 582 -3.34 -28.74 -18.20
C PHE A 582 -2.34 -29.64 -17.48
N LYS A 583 -1.64 -29.09 -16.48
CA LYS A 583 -0.73 -29.83 -15.60
C LYS A 583 -1.08 -29.60 -14.13
N GLY A 584 -1.54 -30.66 -13.48
CA GLY A 584 -1.84 -30.67 -12.06
C GLY A 584 -2.72 -31.86 -11.68
N PHE A 585 -2.82 -32.13 -10.37
CA PHE A 585 -3.69 -33.18 -9.86
C PHE A 585 -4.21 -32.82 -8.47
N GLY A 586 -5.47 -33.13 -8.20
CA GLY A 586 -6.10 -32.84 -6.92
C GLY A 586 -7.63 -32.85 -6.99
N ALA A 587 -8.27 -32.34 -5.94
CA ALA A 587 -9.72 -32.22 -5.89
C ALA A 587 -10.19 -31.06 -6.79
N ALA A 588 -10.52 -31.40 -8.04
CA ALA A 588 -10.96 -30.44 -9.06
C ALA A 588 -11.85 -31.10 -10.13
N THR A 589 -12.58 -30.27 -10.86
CA THR A 589 -13.24 -30.63 -12.13
C THR A 589 -12.61 -29.85 -13.26
N VAL A 590 -12.10 -30.55 -14.27
CA VAL A 590 -11.38 -29.92 -15.40
C VAL A 590 -12.03 -30.33 -16.71
N ASP A 591 -12.46 -29.36 -17.50
CA ASP A 591 -13.00 -29.57 -18.84
C ASP A 591 -11.99 -29.06 -19.86
N GLY A 592 -11.47 -29.96 -20.71
CA GLY A 592 -10.64 -29.57 -21.85
C GLY A 592 -11.43 -28.78 -22.88
N GLY A 593 -12.69 -29.16 -23.11
CA GLY A 593 -13.56 -28.52 -24.10
C GLY A 593 -13.36 -29.05 -25.52
N ASP A 594 -13.27 -28.14 -26.49
CA ASP A 594 -13.23 -28.41 -27.92
C ASP A 594 -11.80 -28.26 -28.48
N GLY A 595 -11.16 -29.37 -28.86
CA GLY A 595 -9.87 -29.31 -29.57
C GLY A 595 -9.05 -30.58 -29.40
N PHE A 596 -7.73 -30.46 -29.32
CA PHE A 596 -6.84 -31.57 -28.92
C PHE A 596 -6.12 -31.22 -27.61
N ASP A 597 -6.77 -31.52 -26.50
CA ASP A 597 -6.33 -31.15 -25.18
C ASP A 597 -5.44 -32.22 -24.54
N THR A 598 -4.48 -31.74 -23.76
CA THR A 598 -3.50 -32.57 -23.07
C THR A 598 -3.60 -32.43 -21.55
N LEU A 599 -3.81 -33.56 -20.88
CA LEU A 599 -3.71 -33.70 -19.44
C LEU A 599 -2.33 -34.28 -19.06
N ASP A 600 -1.46 -33.46 -18.48
CA ASP A 600 -0.14 -33.86 -17.97
C ASP A 600 -0.21 -34.28 -16.50
N LEU A 601 -0.02 -35.59 -16.29
CA LEU A 601 0.07 -36.28 -15.00
C LEU A 601 1.47 -36.89 -14.80
N THR A 602 2.51 -36.26 -15.31
CA THR A 602 3.91 -36.72 -15.19
C THR A 602 4.43 -36.84 -13.75
N ALA A 603 3.67 -36.40 -12.75
CA ALA A 603 3.92 -36.69 -11.33
C ALA A 603 3.60 -38.16 -10.95
N PHE A 604 2.94 -38.92 -11.83
CA PHE A 604 2.48 -40.28 -11.59
C PHE A 604 2.94 -41.24 -12.69
N ASN A 605 3.30 -42.45 -12.29
CA ASN A 605 3.25 -43.60 -13.19
C ASN A 605 1.78 -43.99 -13.39
N ARG A 606 1.40 -44.50 -14.57
CA ARG A 606 0.00 -44.87 -14.85
C ARG A 606 -0.59 -45.85 -13.83
N SER A 607 0.22 -46.76 -13.30
CA SER A 607 -0.19 -47.79 -12.31
C SER A 607 -0.53 -47.23 -10.92
N GLN A 608 -0.17 -45.98 -10.63
CA GLN A 608 -0.44 -45.34 -9.33
C GLN A 608 -1.85 -44.76 -9.25
N LEU A 609 -2.58 -44.71 -10.37
CA LEU A 609 -3.86 -44.04 -10.49
C LEU A 609 -4.97 -45.04 -10.84
N LEU A 610 -6.08 -44.94 -10.13
CA LEU A 610 -7.33 -45.58 -10.50
C LEU A 610 -8.03 -44.71 -11.54
N VAL A 611 -8.31 -45.26 -12.71
CA VAL A 611 -9.07 -44.55 -13.76
C VAL A 611 -10.40 -45.26 -13.97
N SER A 612 -11.48 -44.49 -13.96
CA SER A 612 -12.84 -44.98 -14.17
C SER A 612 -13.65 -44.00 -15.04
N GLY A 613 -14.85 -44.40 -15.47
CA GLY A 613 -15.73 -43.55 -16.29
C GLY A 613 -15.32 -43.42 -17.77
N VAL A 614 -14.24 -44.09 -18.18
CA VAL A 614 -13.78 -44.13 -19.58
C VAL A 614 -14.62 -45.13 -20.37
N VAL A 615 -15.36 -44.64 -21.37
CA VAL A 615 -16.20 -45.48 -22.24
C VAL A 615 -15.83 -45.19 -23.69
N ALA A 616 -15.43 -46.23 -24.43
CA ALA A 616 -15.06 -46.08 -25.83
C ALA A 616 -16.21 -45.47 -26.65
N GLY A 617 -15.91 -44.44 -27.45
CA GLY A 617 -16.91 -43.71 -28.23
C GLY A 617 -17.73 -42.68 -27.45
N ASN A 618 -17.43 -42.43 -26.17
CA ASN A 618 -18.02 -41.31 -25.43
C ASN A 618 -17.52 -39.97 -25.99
N THR A 619 -18.43 -39.16 -26.51
CA THR A 619 -18.10 -37.86 -27.11
C THR A 619 -17.66 -36.83 -26.09
N LEU A 620 -18.11 -36.92 -24.83
CA LEU A 620 -17.72 -36.03 -23.73
C LEU A 620 -16.34 -36.37 -23.14
N LYS A 621 -15.80 -37.55 -23.48
CA LYS A 621 -14.50 -38.04 -23.00
C LYS A 621 -14.36 -37.96 -21.47
N THR A 622 -15.40 -38.35 -20.75
CA THR A 622 -15.40 -38.32 -19.27
C THR A 622 -14.37 -39.30 -18.71
N ALA A 623 -13.60 -38.89 -17.72
CA ALA A 623 -12.76 -39.76 -16.91
C ALA A 623 -12.75 -39.30 -15.44
N ASN A 624 -12.70 -40.25 -14.52
CA ASN A 624 -12.48 -40.00 -13.11
C ASN A 624 -11.16 -40.66 -12.72
N ILE A 625 -10.19 -39.83 -12.34
CA ILE A 625 -8.83 -40.25 -12.01
C ILE A 625 -8.65 -40.08 -10.51
N SER A 626 -8.32 -41.15 -9.82
CA SER A 626 -8.19 -41.13 -8.35
C SER A 626 -6.86 -41.67 -7.88
N PHE A 627 -6.31 -41.04 -6.86
CA PHE A 627 -5.10 -41.42 -6.17
C PHE A 627 -5.43 -41.72 -4.72
N ASN A 628 -5.01 -42.89 -4.22
CA ASN A 628 -5.13 -43.21 -2.80
C ASN A 628 -3.87 -42.73 -2.09
N ASN A 629 -3.96 -41.61 -1.39
CA ASN A 629 -2.91 -41.09 -0.56
C ASN A 629 -3.11 -41.54 0.90
N ASN A 630 -2.46 -42.64 1.30
CA ASN A 630 -2.50 -43.16 2.66
C ASN A 630 -3.91 -43.36 3.25
N GLY A 631 -4.84 -43.84 2.43
CA GLY A 631 -6.24 -44.07 2.80
C GLY A 631 -7.18 -42.92 2.46
N ASN A 632 -6.66 -41.75 2.09
CA ASN A 632 -7.47 -40.64 1.58
C ASN A 632 -7.56 -40.71 0.05
N LEU A 633 -8.77 -40.90 -0.47
CA LEU A 633 -9.01 -40.94 -1.90
C LEU A 633 -9.16 -39.51 -2.43
N ILE A 634 -8.22 -39.09 -3.27
CA ILE A 634 -8.25 -37.78 -3.94
C ILE A 634 -8.59 -38.01 -5.40
N SER A 635 -9.59 -37.29 -5.91
CA SER A 635 -10.13 -37.51 -7.24
C SER A 635 -10.13 -36.23 -8.08
N LEU A 636 -9.70 -36.39 -9.33
CA LEU A 636 -9.80 -35.42 -10.41
C LEU A 636 -10.86 -35.91 -11.41
N SER A 637 -11.89 -35.10 -11.65
CA SER A 637 -12.91 -35.37 -12.67
C SER A 637 -12.57 -34.60 -13.94
N THR A 638 -12.55 -35.27 -15.09
CA THR A 638 -12.17 -34.64 -16.35
C THR A 638 -13.15 -34.92 -17.49
N THR A 639 -13.28 -33.97 -18.41
CA THR A 639 -13.94 -34.08 -19.72
C THR A 639 -13.07 -33.43 -20.80
N GLY A 640 -13.37 -33.66 -22.08
CA GLY A 640 -12.68 -33.00 -23.20
C GLY A 640 -11.36 -33.64 -23.65
N PHE A 641 -10.51 -34.12 -22.74
CA PHE A 641 -9.14 -34.53 -23.08
C PHE A 641 -8.97 -35.71 -24.06
N GLU A 642 -8.09 -35.51 -25.05
CA GLU A 642 -7.64 -36.50 -26.02
C GLU A 642 -6.36 -37.20 -25.57
N SER A 643 -5.44 -36.47 -24.93
CA SER A 643 -4.08 -36.91 -24.62
C SER A 643 -3.82 -36.91 -23.12
N PHE A 644 -3.23 -38.00 -22.63
CA PHE A 644 -2.89 -38.20 -21.22
C PHE A 644 -1.41 -38.58 -21.11
N ILE A 645 -0.62 -37.76 -20.41
CA ILE A 645 0.83 -37.98 -20.25
C ILE A 645 1.11 -38.39 -18.81
N PHE A 646 1.81 -39.52 -18.64
CA PHE A 646 2.29 -40.03 -17.35
C PHE A 646 3.82 -40.04 -17.35
N ALA A 647 4.42 -40.28 -16.19
CA ALA A 647 5.87 -40.34 -16.06
C ALA A 647 6.52 -41.46 -16.89
N ASP A 648 5.80 -42.56 -17.09
CA ASP A 648 6.28 -43.79 -17.74
C ASP A 648 5.65 -44.07 -19.11
N SER A 649 4.66 -43.29 -19.53
CA SER A 649 3.81 -43.62 -20.69
C SER A 649 2.93 -42.45 -21.14
N SER A 650 2.33 -42.58 -22.33
CA SER A 650 1.28 -41.68 -22.82
C SER A 650 0.13 -42.49 -23.43
N PHE A 651 -1.08 -41.97 -23.29
CA PHE A 651 -2.31 -42.62 -23.75
C PHE A 651 -3.20 -41.62 -24.47
N SER A 652 -4.02 -42.13 -25.39
CA SER A 652 -5.21 -41.42 -25.83
C SER A 652 -6.41 -41.82 -24.98
N TYR A 653 -7.49 -41.05 -25.00
CA TYR A 653 -8.71 -41.38 -24.25
C TYR A 653 -9.17 -42.83 -24.46
N ASN A 654 -9.17 -43.31 -25.71
CA ASN A 654 -9.62 -44.65 -26.07
C ASN A 654 -8.71 -45.78 -25.54
N THR A 655 -7.46 -45.48 -25.20
CA THR A 655 -6.51 -46.46 -24.66
C THR A 655 -6.30 -46.34 -23.15
N LEU A 656 -6.84 -45.29 -22.52
CA LEU A 656 -6.63 -44.98 -21.11
C LEU A 656 -7.18 -46.05 -20.15
N ALA A 657 -8.28 -46.73 -20.50
CA ALA A 657 -8.95 -47.74 -19.67
C ALA A 657 -8.32 -49.15 -19.74
N ASN A 658 -7.55 -49.45 -20.79
CA ASN A 658 -7.26 -50.83 -21.20
C ASN A 658 -6.03 -51.46 -20.50
N GLY A 659 -5.65 -50.98 -19.31
CA GLY A 659 -4.44 -51.40 -18.60
C GLY A 659 -4.67 -51.89 -17.17
N ALA A 660 -5.77 -52.60 -16.91
CA ALA A 660 -6.00 -53.29 -15.63
C ALA A 660 -5.19 -54.59 -15.53
#